data_AF-A0A5K3EG06-F1
#
_entry.id   AF-A0A5K3EG06-F1
#
_cell.length_a   1.000
_cell.length_b   1.000
_cell.length_c   1.000
_cell.angle_alpha   90.00
_cell.angle_beta   90.00
_cell.angle_gamma   90.00
#
_symmetry.space_group_name_H-M   'P 1'
#
loop_
_entity.id
_entity.type
_entity.pdbx_description
1 polymer ?
#
loop_
_entity_poly.entity_id
_entity_poly.type
_entity_poly.pdbx_seq_one_letter_code
_entity_poly.pdbx_strand_id
1 'polypeptide(L)'
;MKKCIMGVLRIKLRKISVFQPLVRTQQTTRIPLLRLRNRLHLPMSLFVVAICILLSLFCITIWVHTSLHVAQNSTLGCILGDRFASVKMIRNEYIAQEPTPTVAIDIVIFVGGGAATRKVPLLVKSVFHHRLFKRRCMDPLPLYRFHVICDALACKGISVLFKTWRISGLTQSYFYNASEYMSIVNWIPNMHYSGGFGLLKLAVADILPQTVKRVILLDVDILVEGSLVPMWNSADTFQKNEVIGLVENQSDWYLVEHGTSTWPALGRGYNTGIMLMDLKKMRSVGWDDHWRRVARQLLKKISHTALGDQDIINSALYFNSTRVHRLPCAWNFQLADSANYSTCLQNDRVNRVWSHGGGLRILHWNRPSKTLSSIEAEALFNYGETEPTYHSDTAPTPSEFRMQFAKISDRLSNLDGSLFRDTGDSYMSQKTESEKRHSGALQPCPLLQMEKSLRRRIFPYFFGTKTKRSGKVTLVSQLTLDRLHRLEEISGSWEGPMSLAVYLTDRELTVLTEYLDSSSFLALRSNIYIHLVFQEGSYFPINTLRNTALEYADTEFVFIIDFDFIPNPGLYSYLQAMLTAEYNVVKVAYIIPAFETFNTQLGFPETKEHLLKTISSGTVKPFRIDVWKAGHMATNYSRWYTTDKPYEVLGFQHYSPSHQFRFTLTFQGSPV
;
A
#
# COMPACT_ATOMS: atom_id res chain seq x y z
N MET A 1 -0.01 36.55 21.14
CA MET A 1 -0.52 37.42 20.07
C MET A 1 -1.94 37.02 19.70
N LYS A 2 -2.92 37.71 20.30
CA LYS A 2 -4.29 37.78 19.80
C LYS A 2 -4.29 38.74 18.60
N LYS A 3 -5.14 38.47 17.60
CA LYS A 3 -5.44 39.29 16.40
C LYS A 3 -4.41 39.25 15.27
N CYS A 4 -4.59 38.30 14.36
CA CYS A 4 -4.66 38.60 12.92
C CYS A 4 -5.34 37.42 12.22
N ILE A 5 -6.39 37.70 11.47
CA ILE A 5 -7.20 36.89 10.53
C ILE A 5 -8.68 37.26 10.77
N MET A 6 -9.02 38.46 10.30
CA MET A 6 -10.36 38.81 9.87
C MET A 6 -10.26 39.03 8.37
N GLY A 7 -10.90 38.18 7.59
CA GLY A 7 -10.95 38.34 6.14
C GLY A 7 -11.64 37.17 5.46
N VAL A 8 -12.90 37.40 5.08
CA VAL A 8 -13.65 36.69 4.02
C VAL A 8 -14.34 35.38 4.41
N LEU A 9 -15.61 35.48 4.87
CA LEU A 9 -16.70 34.59 4.42
C LEU A 9 -18.07 35.10 4.93
N ARG A 10 -18.81 35.81 4.08
CA ARG A 10 -20.26 36.00 4.19
C ARG A 10 -20.86 36.06 2.80
N ILE A 11 -21.46 34.95 2.35
CA ILE A 11 -22.42 34.96 1.24
C ILE A 11 -23.73 34.37 1.77
N LYS A 12 -24.74 35.24 1.85
CA LYS A 12 -26.14 34.93 2.15
C LYS A 12 -26.82 34.42 0.88
N LEU A 13 -27.62 33.37 1.02
CA LEU A 13 -28.49 32.83 -0.02
C LEU A 13 -29.79 33.65 -0.19
N ARG A 14 -30.04 34.02 -1.46
CA ARG A 14 -31.30 34.01 -2.24
C ARG A 14 -32.53 34.85 -1.84
N LYS A 15 -33.00 35.65 -2.79
CA LYS A 15 -34.16 35.39 -3.71
C LYS A 15 -34.16 36.47 -4.82
N ILE A 16 -34.51 36.19 -6.08
CA ILE A 16 -35.85 36.41 -6.67
C ILE A 16 -35.94 35.78 -8.11
N SER A 17 -37.19 35.45 -8.49
CA SER A 17 -37.87 34.91 -9.71
C SER A 17 -37.20 34.99 -11.10
N VAL A 18 -37.57 34.19 -12.13
CA VAL A 18 -38.86 34.14 -12.89
C VAL A 18 -38.92 32.90 -13.82
N PHE A 19 -40.08 32.23 -13.96
CA PHE A 19 -40.80 31.93 -15.22
C PHE A 19 -42.15 31.20 -14.96
N GLN A 20 -43.19 31.62 -15.69
CA GLN A 20 -44.64 31.33 -15.55
C GLN A 20 -45.09 29.95 -16.10
N PRO A 21 -46.38 29.59 -15.91
CA PRO A 21 -47.25 29.51 -17.10
C PRO A 21 -48.66 30.14 -16.93
N LEU A 22 -49.20 30.54 -18.09
CA LEU A 22 -50.52 31.16 -18.32
C LEU A 22 -51.70 30.24 -17.93
N VAL A 23 -52.71 30.81 -17.27
CA VAL A 23 -54.10 30.32 -17.33
C VAL A 23 -55.05 31.49 -17.53
N ARG A 24 -55.85 31.37 -18.60
CA ARG A 24 -56.82 32.34 -19.12
C ARG A 24 -58.17 32.12 -18.42
N THR A 25 -58.73 33.15 -17.82
CA THR A 25 -60.06 33.15 -17.20
C THR A 25 -61.15 33.38 -18.26
N GLN A 26 -62.22 32.58 -18.23
CA GLN A 26 -63.50 32.90 -18.86
C GLN A 26 -64.62 32.82 -17.81
N GLN A 27 -65.41 33.89 -17.74
CA GLN A 27 -66.61 34.05 -16.94
C GLN A 27 -67.86 33.57 -17.69
N THR A 28 -68.96 33.48 -16.93
CA THR A 28 -70.40 33.39 -17.29
C THR A 28 -70.94 31.95 -17.39
N THR A 29 -72.09 31.56 -16.83
CA THR A 29 -73.35 32.26 -16.51
C THR A 29 -74.07 31.61 -15.28
N ARG A 30 -74.98 32.37 -14.65
CA ARG A 30 -75.84 31.99 -13.51
C ARG A 30 -77.11 31.25 -13.95
N ILE A 31 -77.59 30.30 -13.15
CA ILE A 31 -79.01 29.89 -13.07
C ILE A 31 -79.41 29.79 -11.58
N PRO A 32 -80.57 30.30 -11.14
CA PRO A 32 -80.92 30.41 -9.72
C PRO A 32 -81.88 29.32 -9.18
N LEU A 33 -81.80 29.16 -7.86
CA LEU A 33 -82.83 28.72 -6.90
C LEU A 33 -83.34 27.26 -6.92
N LEU A 34 -83.02 26.54 -5.83
CA LEU A 34 -84.04 26.10 -4.87
C LEU A 34 -83.41 25.75 -3.51
N ARG A 35 -83.83 26.48 -2.48
CA ARG A 35 -83.56 26.13 -1.08
C ARG A 35 -84.34 24.87 -0.74
N LEU A 36 -83.66 23.80 -0.34
CA LEU A 36 -84.20 22.90 0.67
C LEU A 36 -83.12 22.59 1.71
N ARG A 37 -83.53 22.77 2.96
CA ARG A 37 -82.75 22.83 4.19
C ARG A 37 -82.72 21.43 4.79
N ASN A 38 -81.55 20.79 4.90
CA ASN A 38 -81.02 20.21 6.15
C ASN A 38 -79.88 19.18 5.94
N ARG A 39 -78.72 19.55 6.48
CA ARG A 39 -77.80 18.75 7.32
C ARG A 39 -77.26 17.41 6.79
N LEU A 40 -75.98 17.43 6.37
CA LEU A 40 -74.91 16.67 7.01
C LEU A 40 -73.57 17.34 6.67
N HIS A 41 -73.13 18.26 7.53
CA HIS A 41 -71.80 18.86 7.41
C HIS A 41 -70.76 17.84 7.90
N LEU A 42 -70.17 17.07 6.98
CA LEU A 42 -68.80 16.59 7.23
C LEU A 42 -67.89 17.83 7.17
N PRO A 43 -67.10 18.14 8.21
CA PRO A 43 -66.20 19.27 8.16
C PRO A 43 -65.21 19.05 7.00
N MET A 44 -65.05 20.07 6.15
CA MET A 44 -64.10 20.05 5.02
C MET A 44 -62.71 19.54 5.40
N SER A 45 -62.29 19.71 6.66
CA SER A 45 -61.06 19.15 7.20
C SER A 45 -61.00 17.62 7.13
N LEU A 46 -62.08 16.89 7.41
CA LEU A 46 -62.12 15.43 7.31
C LEU A 46 -62.01 14.95 5.86
N PHE A 47 -62.56 15.71 4.91
CA PHE A 47 -62.46 15.39 3.48
C PHE A 47 -61.04 15.61 2.95
N VAL A 48 -60.39 16.70 3.33
CA VAL A 48 -58.98 16.95 2.98
C VAL A 48 -58.05 15.91 3.61
N VAL A 49 -58.26 15.56 4.88
CA VAL A 49 -57.47 14.52 5.57
C VAL A 49 -57.66 13.16 4.88
N ALA A 50 -58.88 12.80 4.49
CA ALA A 50 -59.14 11.56 3.76
C ALA A 50 -58.42 11.51 2.39
N ILE A 51 -58.42 12.63 1.64
CA ILE A 51 -57.68 12.72 0.37
C ILE A 51 -56.17 12.62 0.60
N CYS A 52 -55.63 13.30 1.62
CA CYS A 52 -54.21 13.20 1.96
C CYS A 52 -53.83 11.77 2.34
N ILE A 53 -54.66 11.06 3.13
CA ILE A 53 -54.43 9.66 3.48
C ILE A 53 -54.48 8.77 2.23
N LEU A 54 -55.46 8.97 1.34
CA LEU A 54 -55.56 8.21 0.09
C LEU A 54 -54.36 8.44 -0.85
N LEU A 55 -53.90 9.68 -1.00
CA LEU A 55 -52.68 10.00 -1.76
C LEU A 55 -51.43 9.39 -1.11
N SER A 56 -51.35 9.40 0.22
CA SER A 56 -50.26 8.77 0.96
C SER A 56 -50.22 7.26 0.73
N LEU A 57 -51.39 6.61 0.84
CA LEU A 57 -51.54 5.18 0.61
C LEU A 57 -51.25 4.79 -0.85
N PHE A 58 -51.61 5.65 -1.80
CA PHE A 58 -51.29 5.47 -3.23
C PHE A 58 -49.78 5.60 -3.51
N CYS A 59 -49.12 6.60 -2.92
CA CYS A 59 -47.66 6.73 -2.99
C CYS A 59 -46.95 5.54 -2.33
N ILE A 60 -47.44 5.06 -1.19
CA ILE A 60 -46.90 3.88 -0.52
C ILE A 60 -47.12 2.62 -1.37
N THR A 61 -48.28 2.42 -1.98
CA THR A 61 -48.51 1.27 -2.87
C THR A 61 -47.69 1.34 -4.13
N ILE A 62 -47.50 2.51 -4.75
CA ILE A 62 -46.55 2.67 -5.86
C ILE A 62 -45.13 2.35 -5.42
N TRP A 63 -44.69 2.87 -4.26
CA TRP A 63 -43.36 2.62 -3.73
C TRP A 63 -43.13 1.14 -3.39
N VAL A 64 -44.11 0.48 -2.76
CA VAL A 64 -44.08 -0.95 -2.46
C VAL A 64 -44.09 -1.77 -3.76
N HIS A 65 -44.94 -1.42 -4.72
CA HIS A 65 -45.05 -2.16 -5.98
C HIS A 65 -43.80 -1.98 -6.86
N THR A 66 -43.24 -0.78 -6.95
CA THR A 66 -41.95 -0.53 -7.63
C THR A 66 -40.79 -1.20 -6.90
N SER A 67 -40.76 -1.17 -5.56
CA SER A 67 -39.74 -1.86 -4.78
C SER A 67 -39.83 -3.39 -4.94
N LEU A 68 -41.05 -3.96 -4.97
CA LEU A 68 -41.29 -5.38 -5.27
C LEU A 68 -40.91 -5.72 -6.71
N HIS A 69 -41.23 -4.87 -7.70
CA HIS A 69 -40.83 -5.09 -9.09
C HIS A 69 -39.31 -5.00 -9.28
N VAL A 70 -38.64 -4.12 -8.54
CA VAL A 70 -37.17 -4.01 -8.50
C VAL A 70 -36.55 -5.20 -7.78
N ALA A 71 -37.18 -5.71 -6.71
CA ALA A 71 -36.73 -6.89 -5.99
C ALA A 71 -36.92 -8.20 -6.78
N GLN A 72 -37.95 -8.28 -7.63
CA GLN A 72 -38.23 -9.45 -8.48
C GLN A 72 -37.43 -9.47 -9.78
N ASN A 73 -36.88 -8.34 -10.22
CA ASN A 73 -36.14 -8.21 -11.48
C ASN A 73 -34.65 -7.95 -11.19
N SER A 74 -33.88 -9.03 -11.05
CA SER A 74 -32.46 -9.04 -10.62
C SER A 74 -31.56 -8.12 -11.45
N THR A 75 -31.84 -7.97 -12.75
CA THR A 75 -31.16 -7.05 -13.67
C THR A 75 -31.45 -5.59 -13.36
N LEU A 76 -32.70 -5.24 -13.03
CA LEU A 76 -33.12 -3.87 -12.75
C LEU A 76 -32.61 -3.40 -11.38
N GLY A 77 -32.59 -4.29 -10.38
CA GLY A 77 -31.99 -4.04 -9.06
C GLY A 77 -30.49 -3.72 -9.12
N CYS A 78 -29.73 -4.46 -9.94
CA CYS A 78 -28.31 -4.18 -10.20
C CYS A 78 -28.08 -2.86 -10.96
N ILE A 79 -28.87 -2.59 -12.00
CA ILE A 79 -28.75 -1.36 -12.82
C ILE A 79 -29.11 -0.11 -12.02
N LEU A 80 -30.12 -0.19 -11.14
CA LEU A 80 -30.49 0.90 -10.25
C LEU A 80 -29.43 1.09 -9.14
N GLY A 81 -28.87 0.01 -8.58
CA GLY A 81 -27.75 0.07 -7.64
C GLY A 81 -26.52 0.80 -8.20
N ASP A 82 -26.14 0.49 -9.45
CA ASP A 82 -25.04 1.18 -10.16
C ASP A 82 -25.32 2.68 -10.41
N ARG A 83 -26.59 3.09 -10.55
CA ARG A 83 -26.98 4.52 -10.72
C ARG A 83 -27.03 5.31 -9.41
N PHE A 84 -27.31 4.65 -8.27
CA PHE A 84 -27.44 5.31 -6.97
C PHE A 84 -26.18 5.22 -6.07
N ALA A 85 -25.13 4.50 -6.50
CA ALA A 85 -23.85 4.36 -5.78
C ALA A 85 -23.09 5.69 -5.55
N SER A 86 -23.53 6.80 -6.15
CA SER A 86 -22.99 8.15 -5.95
C SER A 86 -23.49 8.86 -4.67
N VAL A 87 -24.41 8.26 -3.91
CA VAL A 87 -24.91 8.82 -2.64
C VAL A 87 -24.66 7.83 -1.49
N LYS A 88 -23.58 8.08 -0.73
CA LYS A 88 -23.27 7.60 0.64
C LYS A 88 -23.50 6.11 0.96
N MET A 89 -22.40 5.41 1.23
CA MET A 89 -22.26 4.16 2.01
C MET A 89 -23.57 3.50 2.49
N ILE A 90 -24.16 2.66 1.65
CA ILE A 90 -25.02 1.55 2.11
C ILE A 90 -24.53 0.31 1.38
N ARG A 91 -23.65 -0.44 2.03
CA ARG A 91 -23.35 -1.82 1.65
C ARG A 91 -24.43 -2.69 2.30
N ASN A 92 -25.61 -2.71 1.70
CA ASN A 92 -26.60 -3.74 1.99
C ASN A 92 -26.60 -4.75 0.86
N GLU A 93 -26.57 -6.01 1.27
CA GLU A 93 -26.61 -7.22 0.47
C GLU A 93 -27.73 -7.17 -0.57
N TYR A 94 -27.39 -6.82 -1.81
CA TYR A 94 -28.17 -7.21 -2.98
C TYR A 94 -27.53 -8.48 -3.55
N ILE A 95 -28.02 -9.63 -3.11
CA ILE A 95 -27.69 -10.93 -3.70
C ILE A 95 -28.47 -11.03 -5.01
N ALA A 96 -27.85 -10.63 -6.13
CA ALA A 96 -28.34 -10.98 -7.45
C ALA A 96 -27.88 -12.40 -7.79
N GLN A 97 -28.84 -13.33 -7.90
CA GLN A 97 -28.63 -14.74 -8.25
C GLN A 97 -28.50 -14.95 -9.78
N GLU A 98 -27.41 -14.46 -10.37
CA GLU A 98 -26.74 -15.16 -11.48
C GLU A 98 -25.23 -15.13 -11.20
N PRO A 99 -24.51 -16.26 -11.26
CA PRO A 99 -23.09 -16.28 -10.92
C PRO A 99 -22.32 -15.47 -11.96
N THR A 100 -21.87 -14.28 -11.57
CA THR A 100 -20.93 -13.47 -12.37
C THR A 100 -19.75 -14.37 -12.76
N PRO A 101 -19.41 -14.51 -14.06
CA PRO A 101 -18.35 -15.41 -14.48
C PRO A 101 -17.04 -15.01 -13.78
N THR A 102 -16.49 -15.94 -13.00
CA THR A 102 -15.24 -15.74 -12.28
C THR A 102 -14.06 -16.04 -13.20
N VAL A 103 -13.11 -15.12 -13.29
CA VAL A 103 -11.89 -15.28 -14.10
C VAL A 103 -10.68 -15.26 -13.18
N ALA A 104 -9.92 -16.35 -13.13
CA ALA A 104 -8.67 -16.40 -12.38
C ALA A 104 -7.51 -15.87 -13.24
N ILE A 105 -6.84 -14.82 -12.75
CA ILE A 105 -5.74 -14.12 -13.43
C ILE A 105 -4.46 -14.31 -12.61
N ASP A 106 -3.43 -14.86 -13.24
CA ASP A 106 -2.09 -14.96 -12.66
C ASP A 106 -1.28 -13.71 -13.01
N ILE A 107 -0.84 -12.99 -11.98
CA ILE A 107 0.01 -11.80 -12.09
C ILE A 107 1.42 -12.17 -11.65
N VAL A 108 2.41 -11.81 -12.46
CA VAL A 108 3.84 -11.92 -12.11
C VAL A 108 4.41 -10.53 -11.87
N ILE A 109 5.12 -10.35 -10.77
CA ILE A 109 5.88 -9.12 -10.48
C ILE A 109 7.31 -9.46 -10.05
N PHE A 110 8.25 -8.59 -10.41
CA PHE A 110 9.66 -8.68 -10.01
C PHE A 110 9.98 -7.57 -9.01
N VAL A 111 10.51 -7.95 -7.84
CA VAL A 111 10.76 -7.00 -6.74
C VAL A 111 12.14 -7.19 -6.14
N GLY A 112 13.06 -6.30 -6.48
CA GLY A 112 14.41 -6.25 -5.91
C GLY A 112 14.70 -4.90 -5.26
N GLY A 113 15.17 -4.93 -4.02
CA GLY A 113 15.54 -3.77 -3.23
C GLY A 113 14.35 -3.05 -2.56
N GLY A 114 14.69 -2.19 -1.59
CA GLY A 114 13.70 -1.46 -0.78
C GLY A 114 12.81 -0.54 -1.63
N ALA A 115 13.38 0.21 -2.57
CA ALA A 115 12.62 1.15 -3.40
C ALA A 115 11.55 0.48 -4.28
N ALA A 116 11.83 -0.71 -4.84
CA ALA A 116 10.83 -1.49 -5.58
C ALA A 116 9.77 -2.07 -4.64
N THR A 117 10.21 -2.59 -3.48
CA THR A 117 9.33 -3.17 -2.45
C THR A 117 8.28 -2.18 -1.96
N ARG A 118 8.66 -0.91 -1.76
CA ARG A 118 7.74 0.15 -1.31
C ARG A 118 6.64 0.50 -2.32
N LYS A 119 6.77 0.13 -3.59
CA LYS A 119 5.76 0.42 -4.64
C LYS A 119 4.67 -0.63 -4.76
N VAL A 120 4.93 -1.85 -4.25
CA VAL A 120 3.98 -2.97 -4.32
C VAL A 120 2.60 -2.62 -3.78
N PRO A 121 2.43 -1.92 -2.63
CA PRO A 121 1.10 -1.54 -2.15
C PRO A 121 0.29 -0.71 -3.15
N LEU A 122 0.94 0.25 -3.83
CA LEU A 122 0.27 1.12 -4.81
C LEU A 122 -0.16 0.33 -6.05
N LEU A 123 0.73 -0.51 -6.59
CA LEU A 123 0.40 -1.42 -7.70
C LEU A 123 -0.81 -2.29 -7.34
N VAL A 124 -0.77 -2.95 -6.18
CA VAL A 124 -1.85 -3.82 -5.71
C VAL A 124 -3.15 -3.03 -5.55
N LYS A 125 -3.14 -1.84 -4.95
CA LYS A 125 -4.34 -1.00 -4.87
C LYS A 125 -4.90 -0.72 -6.26
N SER A 126 -4.07 -0.37 -7.25
CA SER A 126 -4.54 -0.08 -8.62
C SER A 126 -5.20 -1.31 -9.28
N VAL A 127 -4.59 -2.50 -9.18
CA VAL A 127 -5.10 -3.76 -9.75
C VAL A 127 -6.48 -4.11 -9.18
N PHE A 128 -6.66 -3.95 -7.88
CA PHE A 128 -7.91 -4.30 -7.19
C PHE A 128 -8.95 -3.17 -7.20
N HIS A 129 -8.55 -1.93 -7.47
CA HIS A 129 -9.42 -0.76 -7.38
C HIS A 129 -10.63 -0.89 -8.33
N HIS A 130 -10.41 -1.32 -9.58
CA HIS A 130 -11.53 -1.51 -10.51
C HIS A 130 -12.51 -2.56 -9.98
N ARG A 131 -12.00 -3.73 -9.59
CA ARG A 131 -12.80 -4.85 -9.07
C ARG A 131 -13.71 -4.42 -7.91
N LEU A 132 -13.20 -3.60 -7.00
CA LEU A 132 -13.87 -3.26 -5.75
C LEU A 132 -14.75 -2.00 -5.83
N PHE A 133 -14.38 -1.01 -6.64
CA PHE A 133 -15.00 0.32 -6.60
C PHE A 133 -15.56 0.81 -7.94
N LYS A 134 -15.20 0.19 -9.07
CA LYS A 134 -15.64 0.63 -10.41
C LYS A 134 -16.31 -0.46 -11.25
N ARG A 135 -16.30 -1.72 -10.80
CA ARG A 135 -16.85 -2.87 -11.53
C ARG A 135 -18.36 -2.72 -11.66
N ARG A 136 -18.89 -2.89 -12.88
CA ARG A 136 -20.35 -2.96 -13.09
C ARG A 136 -20.84 -4.34 -12.70
N CYS A 137 -22.10 -4.45 -12.29
CA CYS A 137 -22.66 -5.70 -11.77
C CYS A 137 -22.45 -6.91 -12.72
N MET A 138 -22.60 -6.70 -14.03
CA MET A 138 -22.50 -7.73 -15.07
C MET A 138 -21.07 -8.02 -15.55
N ASP A 139 -20.08 -7.21 -15.15
CA ASP A 139 -18.71 -7.47 -15.55
C ASP A 139 -18.18 -8.73 -14.85
N PRO A 140 -17.38 -9.58 -15.53
CA PRO A 140 -16.74 -10.73 -14.89
C PRO A 140 -16.02 -10.33 -13.61
N LEU A 141 -16.06 -11.20 -12.60
CA LEU A 141 -15.43 -10.95 -11.31
C LEU A 141 -14.02 -11.57 -11.32
N PRO A 142 -12.94 -10.78 -11.52
CA PRO A 142 -11.61 -11.33 -11.52
C PRO A 142 -11.19 -11.75 -10.11
N LEU A 143 -10.54 -12.91 -10.04
CA LEU A 143 -9.78 -13.41 -8.90
C LEU A 143 -8.31 -13.41 -9.28
N TYR A 144 -7.45 -12.96 -8.38
CA TYR A 144 -6.03 -12.79 -8.67
C TYR A 144 -5.19 -13.78 -7.89
N ARG A 145 -4.13 -14.27 -8.54
CA ARG A 145 -3.02 -14.99 -7.92
C ARG A 145 -1.73 -14.25 -8.23
N PHE A 146 -0.95 -13.94 -7.20
CA PHE A 146 0.32 -13.23 -7.39
C PHE A 146 1.50 -14.20 -7.33
N HIS A 147 2.39 -14.10 -8.31
CA HIS A 147 3.69 -14.75 -8.36
C HIS A 147 4.75 -13.67 -8.22
N VAL A 148 5.39 -13.60 -7.04
CA VAL A 148 6.35 -12.56 -6.70
C VAL A 148 7.75 -13.16 -6.77
N ILE A 149 8.52 -12.76 -7.77
CA ILE A 149 9.95 -13.11 -7.85
C ILE A 149 10.72 -11.96 -7.18
N CYS A 150 11.39 -12.25 -6.08
CA CYS A 150 11.92 -11.22 -5.21
C CYS A 150 13.26 -11.57 -4.59
N ASP A 151 14.01 -10.57 -4.13
CA ASP A 151 15.09 -10.83 -3.19
C ASP A 151 14.53 -11.37 -1.86
N ALA A 152 15.41 -11.99 -1.05
CA ALA A 152 14.99 -12.68 0.17
C ALA A 152 14.28 -11.76 1.18
N LEU A 153 14.67 -10.48 1.27
CA LEU A 153 14.08 -9.53 2.21
C LEU A 153 12.69 -9.09 1.72
N ALA A 154 12.60 -8.72 0.45
CA ALA A 154 11.34 -8.36 -0.21
C ALA A 154 10.33 -9.52 -0.15
N CYS A 155 10.74 -10.77 -0.40
CA CYS A 155 9.88 -11.93 -0.27
C CYS A 155 9.31 -12.08 1.16
N LYS A 156 10.16 -11.91 2.19
CA LYS A 156 9.72 -11.96 3.59
C LYS A 156 8.75 -10.82 3.92
N GLY A 157 9.06 -9.60 3.48
CA GLY A 157 8.22 -8.41 3.67
C GLY A 157 6.84 -8.52 3.02
N ILE A 158 6.82 -8.80 1.72
CA ILE A 158 5.59 -8.81 0.92
C ILE A 158 4.70 -10.01 1.27
N SER A 159 5.27 -11.16 1.64
CA SER A 159 4.48 -12.32 2.07
C SER A 159 3.67 -12.03 3.33
N VAL A 160 4.28 -11.35 4.32
CA VAL A 160 3.58 -10.90 5.53
C VAL A 160 2.54 -9.83 5.19
N LEU A 161 2.88 -8.88 4.31
CA LEU A 161 1.94 -7.86 3.84
C LEU A 161 0.70 -8.49 3.22
N PHE A 162 0.85 -9.38 2.24
CA PHE A 162 -0.28 -9.98 1.55
C PHE A 162 -1.12 -10.85 2.49
N LYS A 163 -0.47 -11.63 3.37
CA LYS A 163 -1.13 -12.46 4.37
C LYS A 163 -1.96 -11.64 5.37
N THR A 164 -1.41 -10.54 5.87
CA THR A 164 -2.08 -9.71 6.90
C THR A 164 -3.08 -8.72 6.30
N TRP A 165 -2.86 -8.29 5.05
CA TRP A 165 -3.77 -7.40 4.33
C TRP A 165 -5.09 -8.08 4.01
N ARG A 166 -5.11 -9.38 3.65
CA ARG A 166 -6.35 -10.15 3.41
C ARG A 166 -7.24 -9.51 2.32
N ILE A 167 -6.64 -9.19 1.18
CA ILE A 167 -7.29 -8.48 0.08
C ILE A 167 -8.41 -9.34 -0.53
N SER A 168 -9.62 -8.80 -0.64
CA SER A 168 -10.76 -9.46 -1.27
C SER A 168 -10.46 -9.73 -2.75
N GLY A 169 -10.56 -11.01 -3.13
CA GLY A 169 -10.24 -11.49 -4.48
C GLY A 169 -8.77 -11.85 -4.71
N LEU A 170 -7.87 -11.64 -3.74
CA LEU A 170 -6.53 -12.22 -3.76
C LEU A 170 -6.63 -13.64 -3.23
N THR A 171 -6.66 -14.61 -4.13
CA THR A 171 -6.88 -16.02 -3.77
C THR A 171 -5.61 -16.69 -3.27
N GLN A 172 -4.46 -16.37 -3.87
CA GLN A 172 -3.18 -16.97 -3.50
C GLN A 172 -2.02 -16.01 -3.80
N SER A 173 -0.92 -16.15 -3.06
CA SER A 173 0.36 -15.54 -3.40
C SER A 173 1.49 -16.57 -3.27
N TYR A 174 2.41 -16.56 -4.22
CA TYR A 174 3.56 -17.44 -4.32
C TYR A 174 4.82 -16.58 -4.38
N PHE A 175 5.86 -16.97 -3.65
CA PHE A 175 7.11 -16.21 -3.53
C PHE A 175 8.26 -17.07 -4.02
N TYR A 176 9.07 -16.52 -4.91
CA TYR A 176 10.22 -17.18 -5.54
C TYR A 176 11.46 -16.35 -5.23
N ASN A 177 12.42 -16.93 -4.52
CA ASN A 177 13.65 -16.23 -4.18
C ASN A 177 14.52 -16.12 -5.44
N ALA A 178 14.67 -14.91 -5.96
CA ALA A 178 15.39 -14.60 -7.18
C ALA A 178 16.83 -15.14 -7.17
N SER A 179 17.49 -15.18 -6.01
CA SER A 179 18.87 -15.67 -5.89
C SER A 179 19.05 -17.13 -6.36
N GLU A 180 18.00 -17.95 -6.30
CA GLU A 180 18.01 -19.35 -6.77
C GLU A 180 18.07 -19.44 -8.31
N TYR A 181 17.70 -18.37 -9.00
CA TYR A 181 17.56 -18.34 -10.46
C TYR A 181 18.56 -17.42 -11.15
N MET A 182 19.36 -16.64 -10.41
CA MET A 182 20.28 -15.66 -11.00
C MET A 182 21.30 -16.26 -11.98
N SER A 183 21.70 -17.52 -11.80
CA SER A 183 22.61 -18.23 -12.72
C SER A 183 22.08 -18.31 -14.16
N ILE A 184 20.75 -18.21 -14.36
CA ILE A 184 20.10 -18.20 -15.67
C ILE A 184 20.51 -16.97 -16.50
N VAL A 185 20.76 -15.83 -15.86
CA VAL A 185 20.94 -14.52 -16.52
C VAL A 185 22.26 -13.83 -16.21
N ASN A 186 22.97 -14.20 -15.13
CA ASN A 186 24.20 -13.51 -14.70
C ASN A 186 25.34 -13.47 -15.73
N TRP A 187 25.30 -14.32 -16.76
CA TRP A 187 26.27 -14.32 -17.84
C TRP A 187 26.06 -13.18 -18.87
N ILE A 188 24.96 -12.42 -18.76
CA ILE A 188 24.60 -11.33 -19.66
C ILE A 188 25.15 -10.02 -19.10
N PRO A 189 26.09 -9.34 -19.79
CA PRO A 189 26.53 -8.00 -19.40
C PRO A 189 25.37 -7.01 -19.51
N ASN A 190 25.10 -6.27 -18.44
CA ASN A 190 23.92 -5.39 -18.35
C ASN A 190 24.24 -4.08 -17.62
N MET A 191 23.84 -2.97 -18.22
CA MET A 191 23.99 -1.61 -17.66
C MET A 191 22.66 -0.99 -17.23
N HIS A 192 21.54 -1.70 -17.40
CA HIS A 192 20.23 -1.20 -17.01
C HIS A 192 20.12 -1.05 -15.48
N TYR A 193 19.49 0.03 -15.02
CA TYR A 193 19.40 0.38 -13.60
C TYR A 193 18.66 -0.67 -12.74
N SER A 194 17.83 -1.51 -13.35
CA SER A 194 17.16 -2.62 -12.64
C SER A 194 18.11 -3.79 -12.29
N GLY A 195 19.34 -3.77 -12.81
CA GLY A 195 20.34 -4.81 -12.61
C GLY A 195 19.90 -6.20 -13.07
N GLY A 196 20.57 -7.23 -12.55
CA GLY A 196 20.30 -8.64 -12.89
C GLY A 196 18.91 -9.13 -12.51
N PHE A 197 18.27 -8.53 -11.50
CA PHE A 197 16.90 -8.87 -11.10
C PHE A 197 15.90 -8.61 -12.23
N GLY A 198 16.06 -7.51 -12.98
CA GLY A 198 15.21 -7.22 -14.14
C GLY A 198 15.37 -8.26 -15.26
N LEU A 199 16.58 -8.78 -15.48
CA LEU A 199 16.83 -9.80 -16.50
C LEU A 199 16.09 -11.12 -16.25
N LEU A 200 15.76 -11.45 -15.00
CA LEU A 200 15.01 -12.67 -14.68
C LEU A 200 13.60 -12.71 -15.30
N LYS A 201 13.08 -11.58 -15.79
CA LYS A 201 11.87 -11.54 -16.64
C LYS A 201 11.98 -12.46 -17.87
N LEU A 202 13.19 -12.68 -18.39
CA LEU A 202 13.46 -13.62 -19.49
C LEU A 202 13.15 -15.09 -19.13
N ALA A 203 13.21 -15.42 -17.84
CA ALA A 203 13.19 -16.78 -17.31
C ALA A 203 11.85 -17.15 -16.65
N VAL A 204 10.79 -16.35 -16.81
CA VAL A 204 9.48 -16.61 -16.18
C VAL A 204 8.95 -18.01 -16.49
N ALA A 205 9.13 -18.49 -17.73
CA ALA A 205 8.70 -19.83 -18.14
C ALA A 205 9.51 -20.97 -17.48
N ASP A 206 10.77 -20.69 -17.09
CA ASP A 206 11.69 -21.61 -16.40
C ASP A 206 11.43 -21.62 -14.88
N ILE A 207 11.08 -20.46 -14.31
CA ILE A 207 10.88 -20.28 -12.86
C ILE A 207 9.52 -20.82 -12.40
N LEU A 208 8.45 -20.50 -13.13
CA LEU A 208 7.09 -20.85 -12.70
C LEU A 208 6.80 -22.35 -12.96
N PRO A 209 6.00 -23.00 -12.10
CA PRO A 209 5.69 -24.41 -12.24
C PRO A 209 4.88 -24.70 -13.51
N GLN A 210 4.94 -25.96 -13.96
CA GLN A 210 4.25 -26.43 -15.18
C GLN A 210 2.72 -26.28 -15.12
N THR A 211 2.16 -26.24 -13.91
CA THR A 211 0.73 -26.02 -13.67
C THR A 211 0.27 -24.61 -14.05
N VAL A 212 1.17 -23.62 -14.04
CA VAL A 212 0.88 -22.25 -14.50
C VAL A 212 1.08 -22.18 -16.01
N LYS A 213 0.01 -21.87 -16.73
CA LYS A 213 -0.05 -21.91 -18.19
C LYS A 213 0.02 -20.54 -18.85
N ARG A 214 -0.39 -19.49 -18.13
CA ARG A 214 -0.52 -18.13 -18.63
C ARG A 214 -0.29 -17.17 -17.47
N VAL A 215 0.33 -16.02 -17.74
CA VAL A 215 0.53 -14.94 -16.77
C VAL A 215 0.43 -13.57 -17.43
N ILE A 216 0.06 -12.55 -16.65
CA ILE A 216 0.32 -11.15 -16.98
C ILE A 216 1.49 -10.70 -16.10
N LEU A 217 2.62 -10.38 -16.71
CA LEU A 217 3.75 -9.76 -16.03
C LEU A 217 3.54 -8.25 -15.98
N LEU A 218 3.73 -7.67 -14.80
CA LEU A 218 3.58 -6.25 -14.52
C LEU A 218 4.82 -5.71 -13.80
N ASP A 219 5.35 -4.58 -14.28
CA ASP A 219 6.32 -3.80 -13.51
C ASP A 219 5.67 -3.13 -12.29
N VAL A 220 6.49 -2.83 -11.28
CA VAL A 220 6.01 -2.26 -10.00
C VAL A 220 5.71 -0.77 -10.06
N ASP A 221 6.01 -0.10 -11.17
CA ASP A 221 5.79 1.33 -11.42
C ASP A 221 4.70 1.60 -12.46
N ILE A 222 3.74 0.68 -12.57
CA ILE A 222 2.53 0.86 -13.36
C ILE A 222 1.33 1.19 -12.46
N LEU A 223 0.31 1.81 -13.05
CA LEU A 223 -1.01 1.98 -12.48
C LEU A 223 -2.06 1.38 -13.42
N VAL A 224 -2.79 0.39 -12.93
CA VAL A 224 -3.88 -0.25 -13.66
C VAL A 224 -5.17 0.53 -13.42
N GLU A 225 -5.79 1.01 -14.50
CA GLU A 225 -7.08 1.65 -14.50
C GLU A 225 -8.05 0.88 -15.41
N GLY A 226 -8.77 -0.06 -14.82
CA GLY A 226 -9.75 -0.88 -15.54
C GLY A 226 -9.68 -2.34 -15.13
N SER A 227 -10.51 -3.17 -15.78
CA SER A 227 -10.44 -4.62 -15.62
C SER A 227 -9.29 -5.21 -16.45
N LEU A 228 -8.50 -6.10 -15.87
CA LEU A 228 -7.48 -6.87 -16.61
C LEU A 228 -8.06 -8.03 -17.42
N VAL A 229 -9.36 -8.34 -17.26
CA VAL A 229 -10.03 -9.46 -17.94
C VAL A 229 -9.93 -9.37 -19.47
N PRO A 230 -10.15 -8.21 -20.14
CA PRO A 230 -9.99 -8.11 -21.59
C PRO A 230 -8.57 -8.45 -22.07
N MET A 231 -7.54 -8.02 -21.34
CA MET A 231 -6.16 -8.39 -21.64
C MET A 231 -5.95 -9.89 -21.46
N TRP A 232 -6.39 -10.45 -20.33
CA TRP A 232 -6.24 -11.88 -20.04
C TRP A 232 -6.88 -12.76 -21.12
N ASN A 233 -8.09 -12.41 -21.56
CA ASN A 233 -8.82 -13.17 -22.57
C ASN A 233 -8.24 -12.97 -23.98
N SER A 234 -7.52 -11.87 -24.25
CA SER A 234 -6.90 -11.65 -25.56
C SER A 234 -5.85 -12.71 -25.90
N ALA A 235 -5.28 -13.41 -24.92
CA ALA A 235 -4.38 -14.53 -25.16
C ALA A 235 -5.04 -15.69 -25.94
N ASP A 236 -6.37 -15.82 -25.87
CA ASP A 236 -7.11 -16.83 -26.63
C ASP A 236 -7.16 -16.49 -28.14
N THR A 237 -6.83 -15.25 -28.50
CA THR A 237 -6.73 -14.79 -29.89
C THR A 237 -5.33 -14.91 -30.48
N PHE A 238 -4.35 -15.38 -29.69
CA PHE A 238 -2.99 -15.57 -30.18
C PHE A 238 -2.95 -16.60 -31.32
N GLN A 239 -2.31 -16.22 -32.43
CA GLN A 239 -2.05 -17.12 -33.54
C GLN A 239 -1.22 -18.33 -33.09
N LYS A 240 -1.12 -19.34 -33.97
CA LYS A 240 -0.51 -20.64 -33.64
C LYS A 240 0.90 -20.50 -33.02
N ASN A 241 1.71 -19.60 -33.55
CA ASN A 241 3.11 -19.41 -33.10
C ASN A 241 3.29 -18.27 -32.10
N GLU A 242 2.27 -17.43 -31.87
CA GLU A 242 2.33 -16.31 -30.93
C GLU A 242 2.32 -16.85 -29.50
N VAL A 243 3.32 -16.44 -28.71
CA VAL A 243 3.54 -16.92 -27.33
C VAL A 243 3.59 -15.78 -26.31
N ILE A 244 3.81 -14.54 -26.77
CA ILE A 244 3.91 -13.36 -25.92
C ILE A 244 3.15 -12.18 -26.55
N GLY A 245 2.31 -11.51 -25.76
CA GLY A 245 1.62 -10.29 -26.11
C GLY A 245 2.34 -9.09 -25.54
N LEU A 246 2.70 -8.14 -26.40
CA LEU A 246 3.46 -6.95 -26.03
C LEU A 246 2.89 -5.68 -26.65
N VAL A 247 3.14 -4.55 -26.02
CA VAL A 247 2.82 -3.23 -26.56
C VAL A 247 4.08 -2.64 -27.19
N GLU A 248 3.93 -2.10 -28.40
CA GLU A 248 5.01 -1.42 -29.13
C GLU A 248 5.62 -0.31 -28.25
N ASN A 249 6.94 -0.19 -28.31
CA ASN A 249 7.66 0.85 -27.61
C ASN A 249 7.27 2.22 -28.17
N GLN A 250 7.00 3.18 -27.30
CA GLN A 250 6.55 4.52 -27.66
C GLN A 250 7.72 5.49 -27.85
N SER A 251 8.97 5.03 -27.86
CA SER A 251 10.13 5.85 -28.22
C SER A 251 10.84 5.31 -29.46
N ASP A 252 11.64 6.15 -30.09
CA ASP A 252 12.45 5.79 -31.26
C ASP A 252 13.76 5.08 -30.87
N TRP A 253 13.87 4.56 -29.64
CA TRP A 253 15.11 3.95 -29.11
C TRP A 253 15.72 2.93 -30.07
N TYR A 254 14.94 1.98 -30.59
CA TYR A 254 15.45 0.95 -31.51
C TYR A 254 15.57 1.39 -32.97
N LEU A 255 15.15 2.62 -33.31
CA LEU A 255 15.30 3.19 -34.65
C LEU A 255 16.61 3.98 -34.81
N VAL A 256 17.32 4.21 -33.70
CA VAL A 256 18.57 4.97 -33.64
C VAL A 256 19.71 4.04 -33.20
N GLU A 257 20.89 4.25 -33.77
CA GLU A 257 22.09 3.51 -33.36
C GLU A 257 22.65 4.05 -32.04
N HIS A 258 23.03 3.14 -31.14
CA HIS A 258 23.63 3.43 -29.82
C HIS A 258 25.07 2.90 -29.74
N GLY A 259 25.78 2.92 -30.86
CA GLY A 259 27.13 2.35 -30.96
C GLY A 259 27.16 0.87 -30.58
N THR A 260 28.02 0.50 -29.63
CA THR A 260 28.27 -0.92 -29.26
C THR A 260 27.15 -1.58 -28.43
N SER A 261 26.08 -0.86 -28.11
CA SER A 261 24.90 -1.37 -27.40
C SER A 261 23.63 -1.41 -28.29
N THR A 262 23.78 -1.34 -29.61
CA THR A 262 22.65 -1.38 -30.54
C THR A 262 22.12 -2.81 -30.71
N TRP A 263 20.94 -3.10 -30.13
CA TRP A 263 20.25 -4.38 -30.26
C TRP A 263 19.19 -4.34 -31.38
N PRO A 264 19.07 -5.38 -32.22
CA PRO A 264 18.03 -5.43 -33.25
C PRO A 264 16.63 -5.60 -32.66
N ALA A 265 15.64 -4.96 -33.30
CA ALA A 265 14.23 -5.04 -32.94
C ALA A 265 13.32 -4.91 -34.17
N LEU A 266 12.06 -5.29 -34.03
CA LEU A 266 11.04 -5.07 -35.06
C LEU A 266 10.49 -3.64 -34.96
N GLY A 267 10.78 -2.79 -35.94
CA GLY A 267 10.34 -1.39 -35.93
C GLY A 267 10.84 -0.66 -34.68
N ARG A 268 9.93 -0.02 -33.94
CA ARG A 268 10.25 0.62 -32.66
C ARG A 268 10.57 -0.36 -31.53
N GLY A 269 10.43 -1.67 -31.75
CA GLY A 269 10.49 -2.68 -30.70
C GLY A 269 9.27 -2.63 -29.78
N TYR A 270 9.35 -3.38 -28.69
CA TYR A 270 8.29 -3.57 -27.72
C TYR A 270 8.78 -3.23 -26.31
N ASN A 271 7.88 -2.68 -25.48
CA ASN A 271 8.18 -2.42 -24.08
C ASN A 271 7.84 -3.65 -23.21
N THR A 272 8.73 -4.01 -22.28
CA THR A 272 8.58 -5.22 -21.44
C THR A 272 8.06 -4.96 -20.03
N GLY A 273 7.57 -3.75 -19.73
CA GLY A 273 6.96 -3.46 -18.43
C GLY A 273 5.61 -4.14 -18.23
N ILE A 274 4.95 -4.55 -19.33
CA ILE A 274 3.70 -5.31 -19.32
C ILE A 274 3.78 -6.39 -20.38
N MET A 275 3.62 -7.66 -19.99
CA MET A 275 3.70 -8.79 -20.92
C MET A 275 2.60 -9.81 -20.63
N LEU A 276 1.80 -10.15 -21.65
CA LEU A 276 0.85 -11.25 -21.59
C LEU A 276 1.51 -12.52 -22.11
N MET A 277 1.86 -13.47 -21.24
CA MET A 277 2.72 -14.60 -21.59
C MET A 277 1.93 -15.91 -21.56
N ASP A 278 1.89 -16.65 -22.67
CA ASP A 278 1.37 -18.02 -22.72
C ASP A 278 2.52 -19.00 -22.42
N LEU A 279 2.76 -19.25 -21.13
CA LEU A 279 3.86 -20.10 -20.67
C LEU A 279 3.78 -21.53 -21.23
N LYS A 280 2.58 -22.06 -21.46
CA LYS A 280 2.41 -23.37 -22.08
C LYS A 280 2.97 -23.36 -23.50
N LYS A 281 2.59 -22.38 -24.32
CA LYS A 281 3.12 -22.25 -25.68
C LYS A 281 4.62 -21.93 -25.66
N MET A 282 5.08 -21.00 -24.82
CA MET A 282 6.50 -20.64 -24.69
C MET A 282 7.39 -21.86 -24.44
N ARG A 283 7.00 -22.74 -23.51
CA ARG A 283 7.71 -24.00 -23.23
C ARG A 283 7.67 -24.94 -24.44
N SER A 284 6.53 -25.06 -25.12
CA SER A 284 6.39 -25.96 -26.28
C SER A 284 7.23 -25.55 -27.50
N VAL A 285 7.55 -24.26 -27.66
CA VAL A 285 8.33 -23.74 -28.79
C VAL A 285 9.81 -23.51 -28.45
N GLY A 286 10.26 -23.94 -27.27
CA GLY A 286 11.62 -23.73 -26.77
C GLY A 286 11.98 -22.24 -26.71
N TRP A 287 11.12 -21.42 -26.08
CA TRP A 287 11.36 -19.98 -25.94
C TRP A 287 12.67 -19.68 -25.20
N ASP A 288 12.91 -20.38 -24.10
CA ASP A 288 14.09 -20.28 -23.25
C ASP A 288 15.39 -20.50 -24.05
N ASP A 289 15.42 -21.58 -24.80
CA ASP A 289 16.51 -21.93 -25.70
C ASP A 289 16.72 -20.88 -26.81
N HIS A 290 15.62 -20.36 -27.36
CA HIS A 290 15.65 -19.38 -28.44
C HIS A 290 16.29 -18.06 -28.02
N TRP A 291 15.81 -17.43 -26.94
CA TRP A 291 16.36 -16.13 -26.52
C TRP A 291 17.82 -16.29 -26.07
N ARG A 292 18.19 -17.40 -25.41
CA ARG A 292 19.58 -17.67 -24.98
C ARG A 292 20.53 -17.77 -26.17
N ARG A 293 20.12 -18.48 -27.24
CA ARG A 293 20.93 -18.58 -28.47
C ARG A 293 21.12 -17.22 -29.13
N VAL A 294 20.05 -16.45 -29.27
CA VAL A 294 20.10 -15.09 -29.86
C VAL A 294 21.02 -14.19 -29.04
N ALA A 295 20.85 -14.14 -27.72
CA ALA A 295 21.68 -13.32 -26.84
C ALA A 295 23.17 -13.72 -26.92
N ARG A 296 23.50 -15.03 -26.85
CA ARG A 296 24.89 -15.51 -26.99
C ARG A 296 25.50 -15.14 -28.34
N GLN A 297 24.73 -15.17 -29.41
CA GLN A 297 25.20 -14.81 -30.74
C GLN A 297 25.50 -13.31 -30.85
N LEU A 298 24.59 -12.47 -30.34
CA LEU A 298 24.71 -11.02 -30.41
C LEU A 298 25.80 -10.47 -29.48
N LEU A 299 25.97 -11.05 -28.28
CA LEU A 299 27.00 -10.65 -27.31
C LEU A 299 28.44 -10.93 -27.76
N LYS A 300 28.64 -11.58 -28.92
CA LYS A 300 29.96 -11.64 -29.59
C LYS A 300 30.36 -10.31 -30.23
N LYS A 301 29.39 -9.42 -30.47
CA LYS A 301 29.57 -8.12 -31.16
C LYS A 301 29.08 -6.94 -30.33
N ILE A 302 28.00 -7.15 -29.58
CA ILE A 302 27.38 -6.15 -28.69
C ILE A 302 28.00 -6.28 -27.31
N SER A 303 28.36 -5.17 -26.68
CA SER A 303 29.10 -5.18 -25.41
C SER A 303 28.22 -5.47 -24.20
N HIS A 304 26.97 -4.99 -24.18
CA HIS A 304 26.03 -5.14 -23.06
C HIS A 304 24.58 -4.85 -23.47
N THR A 305 23.61 -5.23 -22.63
CA THR A 305 22.22 -4.74 -22.70
C THR A 305 22.11 -3.37 -22.05
N ALA A 306 21.47 -2.42 -22.74
CA ALA A 306 21.19 -1.08 -22.23
C ALA A 306 19.79 -1.01 -21.59
N LEU A 307 18.80 -1.70 -22.19
CA LEU A 307 17.42 -1.80 -21.69
C LEU A 307 17.11 -3.19 -21.10
N GLY A 308 18.16 -3.95 -20.72
CA GLY A 308 18.03 -5.21 -19.99
C GLY A 308 17.28 -6.30 -20.76
N ASP A 309 16.22 -6.83 -20.15
CA ASP A 309 15.37 -7.88 -20.73
C ASP A 309 14.70 -7.44 -22.02
N GLN A 310 14.40 -6.14 -22.14
CA GLN A 310 13.76 -5.56 -23.31
C GLN A 310 14.60 -5.75 -24.58
N ASP A 311 15.92 -5.57 -24.49
CA ASP A 311 16.84 -5.74 -25.63
C ASP A 311 16.82 -7.19 -26.14
N ILE A 312 16.93 -8.15 -25.22
CA ILE A 312 16.99 -9.57 -25.56
C ILE A 312 15.64 -10.07 -26.09
N ILE A 313 14.52 -9.67 -25.49
CA ILE A 313 13.17 -10.03 -25.99
C ILE A 313 12.97 -9.47 -27.39
N ASN A 314 13.30 -8.19 -27.62
CA ASN A 314 13.15 -7.57 -28.94
C ASN A 314 14.02 -8.26 -30.00
N SER A 315 15.26 -8.58 -29.67
CA SER A 315 16.15 -9.31 -30.58
C SER A 315 15.67 -10.73 -30.85
N ALA A 316 15.17 -11.44 -29.84
CA ALA A 316 14.60 -12.77 -30.03
C ALA A 316 13.39 -12.74 -30.98
N LEU A 317 12.57 -11.69 -30.90
CA LEU A 317 11.43 -11.46 -31.79
C LEU A 317 11.85 -10.96 -33.18
N TYR A 318 12.94 -10.20 -33.29
CA TYR A 318 13.51 -9.81 -34.58
C TYR A 318 13.88 -11.04 -35.41
N PHE A 319 14.53 -12.03 -34.79
CA PHE A 319 14.91 -13.28 -35.47
C PHE A 319 13.76 -14.29 -35.61
N ASN A 320 12.61 -14.06 -34.97
CA ASN A 320 11.38 -14.83 -35.21
C ASN A 320 10.12 -14.02 -34.84
N SER A 321 9.65 -13.23 -35.81
CA SER A 321 8.54 -12.30 -35.61
C SER A 321 7.18 -12.97 -35.42
N THR A 322 7.05 -14.26 -35.76
CA THR A 322 5.79 -15.02 -35.61
C THR A 322 5.41 -15.32 -34.16
N ARG A 323 6.28 -14.96 -33.20
CA ARG A 323 6.12 -15.26 -31.77
C ARG A 323 5.44 -14.17 -30.94
N VAL A 324 5.21 -12.98 -31.49
CA VAL A 324 4.65 -11.83 -30.77
C VAL A 324 3.26 -11.44 -31.27
N HIS A 325 2.34 -11.24 -30.31
CA HIS A 325 1.04 -10.63 -30.54
C HIS A 325 1.09 -9.15 -30.15
N ARG A 326 0.65 -8.24 -31.04
CA ARG A 326 0.65 -6.80 -30.75
C ARG A 326 -0.58 -6.39 -29.94
N LEU A 327 -0.37 -5.97 -28.70
CA LEU A 327 -1.41 -5.48 -27.80
C LEU A 327 -1.75 -4.00 -28.08
N PRO A 328 -2.98 -3.54 -27.74
CA PRO A 328 -3.36 -2.13 -27.79
C PRO A 328 -2.43 -1.23 -26.97
N CYS A 329 -2.06 -0.06 -27.49
CA CYS A 329 -1.13 0.83 -26.80
C CYS A 329 -1.65 1.35 -25.45
N ALA A 330 -2.98 1.49 -25.28
CA ALA A 330 -3.59 1.88 -24.01
C ALA A 330 -3.31 0.88 -22.86
N TRP A 331 -2.92 -0.35 -23.19
CA TRP A 331 -2.60 -1.39 -22.21
C TRP A 331 -1.16 -1.33 -21.70
N ASN A 332 -0.33 -0.41 -22.21
CA ASN A 332 0.98 -0.03 -21.67
C ASN A 332 1.35 1.36 -22.19
N PHE A 333 0.75 2.38 -21.59
CA PHE A 333 0.96 3.78 -21.96
C PHE A 333 2.22 4.31 -21.23
N GLN A 334 3.30 4.51 -21.97
CA GLN A 334 4.66 4.68 -21.48
C GLN A 334 4.99 6.16 -21.25
N LEU A 335 5.32 6.55 -20.02
CA LEU A 335 5.49 7.96 -19.61
C LEU A 335 6.94 8.46 -19.62
N ALA A 336 7.83 7.78 -20.34
CA ALA A 336 9.23 8.17 -20.53
C ALA A 336 9.39 9.57 -21.16
N ASP A 337 10.59 10.14 -21.05
CA ASP A 337 10.90 11.46 -21.61
C ASP A 337 10.89 11.49 -23.14
N SER A 338 11.31 10.39 -23.77
CA SER A 338 11.35 10.22 -25.22
C SER A 338 10.07 9.61 -25.81
N ALA A 339 8.99 9.52 -25.04
CA ALA A 339 7.76 8.91 -25.50
C ALA A 339 7.02 9.81 -26.52
N ASN A 340 6.65 9.22 -27.64
CA ASN A 340 5.90 9.80 -28.75
C ASN A 340 4.52 9.11 -28.86
N TYR A 341 3.49 9.82 -28.42
CA TYR A 341 2.12 9.29 -28.34
C TYR A 341 1.31 9.44 -29.63
N SER A 342 1.82 10.15 -30.63
CA SER A 342 1.07 10.50 -31.85
C SER A 342 0.37 9.28 -32.47
N THR A 343 1.11 8.20 -32.70
CA THR A 343 0.58 6.95 -33.25
C THR A 343 -0.42 6.25 -32.33
N CYS A 344 -0.23 6.35 -31.01
CA CYS A 344 -1.13 5.74 -30.03
C CYS A 344 -2.46 6.49 -29.95
N LEU A 345 -2.43 7.83 -29.95
CA LEU A 345 -3.61 8.69 -29.87
C LEU A 345 -4.36 8.79 -31.21
N GLN A 346 -3.70 8.64 -32.36
CA GLN A 346 -4.38 8.62 -33.66
C GLN A 346 -5.23 7.36 -33.88
N ASN A 347 -5.05 6.31 -33.08
CA ASN A 347 -5.83 5.08 -33.24
C ASN A 347 -7.24 5.23 -32.62
N ASP A 348 -8.29 5.25 -33.45
CA ASP A 348 -9.71 5.44 -33.05
C ASP A 348 -10.21 4.51 -31.93
N ARG A 349 -9.57 3.35 -31.73
CA ARG A 349 -9.88 2.47 -30.59
C ARG A 349 -9.39 3.06 -29.26
N VAL A 350 -8.24 3.71 -29.29
CA VAL A 350 -7.59 4.33 -28.13
C VAL A 350 -8.35 5.60 -27.76
N ASN A 351 -8.68 6.46 -28.74
CA ASN A 351 -9.52 7.64 -28.50
C ASN A 351 -10.85 7.28 -27.82
N ARG A 352 -11.52 6.20 -28.22
CA ARG A 352 -12.74 5.74 -27.53
C ARG A 352 -12.51 5.32 -26.08
N VAL A 353 -11.39 4.67 -25.77
CA VAL A 353 -11.00 4.31 -24.38
C VAL A 353 -10.74 5.56 -23.54
N TRP A 354 -10.14 6.61 -24.12
CA TRP A 354 -9.86 7.87 -23.43
C TRP A 354 -11.09 8.76 -23.26
N SER A 355 -11.97 8.84 -24.27
CA SER A 355 -13.14 9.73 -24.26
C SER A 355 -14.33 9.22 -23.44
N HIS A 356 -14.51 7.89 -23.29
CA HIS A 356 -15.71 7.31 -22.66
C HIS A 356 -15.45 6.65 -21.29
N GLY A 357 -14.22 6.68 -20.78
CA GLY A 357 -13.89 6.25 -19.40
C GLY A 357 -14.20 4.78 -19.07
N GLY A 358 -14.34 3.91 -20.08
CA GLY A 358 -14.91 2.56 -19.93
C GLY A 358 -14.02 1.38 -20.38
N GLY A 359 -12.72 1.58 -20.61
CA GLY A 359 -11.79 0.53 -21.06
C GLY A 359 -10.55 0.40 -20.18
N LEU A 360 -9.82 -0.71 -20.32
CA LEU A 360 -8.54 -0.92 -19.64
C LEU A 360 -7.50 0.10 -20.13
N ARG A 361 -6.98 0.87 -19.18
CA ARG A 361 -5.82 1.75 -19.35
C ARG A 361 -4.76 1.35 -18.35
N ILE A 362 -3.50 1.26 -18.77
CA ILE A 362 -2.38 1.03 -17.86
C ILE A 362 -1.34 2.09 -18.13
N LEU A 363 -1.10 2.93 -17.12
CA LEU A 363 -0.08 3.98 -17.18
C LEU A 363 1.22 3.41 -16.61
N HIS A 364 2.33 3.57 -17.33
CA HIS A 364 3.62 3.00 -16.98
C HIS A 364 4.66 4.11 -16.79
N TRP A 365 5.15 4.27 -15.56
CA TRP A 365 6.18 5.23 -15.21
C TRP A 365 7.59 4.68 -15.53
N ASN A 366 7.91 4.55 -16.81
CA ASN A 366 9.20 4.05 -17.29
C ASN A 366 10.30 5.14 -17.31
N ARG A 367 10.36 6.01 -16.29
CA ARG A 367 11.43 7.00 -16.08
C ARG A 367 12.39 6.56 -14.96
N PRO A 368 13.71 6.82 -15.08
CA PRO A 368 14.66 6.54 -13.99
C PRO A 368 14.40 7.36 -12.73
N SER A 369 14.02 8.64 -12.87
CA SER A 369 13.59 9.47 -11.74
C SER A 369 12.15 9.13 -11.36
N LYS A 370 11.96 8.75 -10.09
CA LYS A 370 10.69 8.20 -9.58
C LYS A 370 10.23 8.87 -8.28
N THR A 371 10.76 10.07 -7.93
CA THR A 371 10.36 10.76 -6.70
C THR A 371 9.05 11.50 -6.89
N LEU A 372 8.09 11.34 -5.97
CA LEU A 372 6.81 12.05 -6.00
C LEU A 372 7.02 13.57 -6.04
N SER A 373 8.04 14.06 -5.32
CA SER A 373 8.48 15.45 -5.33
C SER A 373 8.94 15.95 -6.71
N SER A 374 9.54 15.11 -7.56
CA SER A 374 9.85 15.50 -8.95
C SER A 374 8.59 15.68 -9.79
N ILE A 375 7.56 14.88 -9.51
CA ILE A 375 6.27 14.93 -10.20
C ILE A 375 5.47 16.16 -9.75
N GLU A 376 5.45 16.43 -8.44
CA GLU A 376 4.81 17.62 -7.88
C GLU A 376 5.55 18.91 -8.24
N ALA A 377 6.88 18.90 -8.31
CA ALA A 377 7.66 20.04 -8.79
C ALA A 377 7.38 20.31 -10.28
N GLU A 378 7.34 19.29 -11.13
CA GLU A 378 6.94 19.41 -12.54
C GLU A 378 5.47 19.89 -12.65
N ALA A 379 4.61 19.48 -11.72
CA ALA A 379 3.22 19.92 -11.64
C ALA A 379 3.06 21.38 -11.22
N LEU A 380 3.83 21.84 -10.23
CA LEU A 380 3.81 23.21 -9.72
C LEU A 380 4.46 24.19 -10.70
N PHE A 381 5.53 23.80 -11.39
CA PHE A 381 6.12 24.60 -12.47
C PHE A 381 5.15 24.83 -13.62
N ASN A 382 4.33 23.82 -13.97
CA ASN A 382 3.34 23.94 -15.04
C ASN A 382 2.00 24.55 -14.57
N TYR A 383 1.78 24.75 -13.27
CA TYR A 383 0.58 25.42 -12.74
C TYR A 383 0.69 26.96 -12.76
N GLY A 384 1.84 27.48 -13.18
CA GLY A 384 2.08 28.90 -13.40
C GLY A 384 1.80 29.32 -14.84
N GLU A 385 0.60 29.06 -15.37
CA GLU A 385 -0.07 29.87 -16.40
C GLU A 385 -1.41 29.21 -16.80
N THR A 386 -2.51 29.85 -16.43
CA THR A 386 -3.91 29.63 -16.89
C THR A 386 -4.64 28.35 -16.42
N GLU A 387 -5.88 28.54 -15.93
CA GLU A 387 -6.84 27.43 -15.77
C GLU A 387 -7.02 26.72 -17.11
N PRO A 388 -7.10 25.37 -17.14
CA PRO A 388 -7.33 24.64 -18.38
C PRO A 388 -8.73 25.00 -18.89
N THR A 389 -8.79 25.83 -19.92
CA THR A 389 -9.98 26.02 -20.72
C THR A 389 -10.30 24.67 -21.36
N TYR A 390 -11.46 24.12 -21.03
CA TYR A 390 -11.93 22.78 -21.42
C TYR A 390 -12.30 22.67 -22.93
N HIS A 391 -11.67 23.48 -23.78
CA HIS A 391 -12.03 23.68 -25.19
C HIS A 391 -10.81 23.94 -26.09
N SER A 392 -9.74 23.15 -25.99
CA SER A 392 -8.73 23.10 -27.05
C SER A 392 -8.77 21.75 -27.77
N ASP A 393 -8.94 21.78 -29.08
CA ASP A 393 -8.84 20.64 -30.01
C ASP A 393 -7.39 20.09 -30.12
N THR A 394 -6.54 20.37 -29.13
CA THR A 394 -5.12 19.98 -29.11
C THR A 394 -4.96 18.66 -28.36
N ALA A 395 -4.28 17.69 -28.98
CA ALA A 395 -4.00 16.41 -28.34
C ALA A 395 -3.21 16.59 -27.02
N PRO A 396 -3.54 15.82 -25.98
CA PRO A 396 -2.91 15.95 -24.67
C PRO A 396 -1.39 15.74 -24.70
N THR A 397 -0.67 16.50 -23.88
CA THR A 397 0.80 16.53 -23.84
C THR A 397 1.40 15.43 -22.95
N PRO A 398 2.67 15.05 -23.14
CA PRO A 398 3.36 14.12 -22.23
C PRO A 398 3.28 14.50 -20.75
N SER A 399 3.40 15.80 -20.44
CA SER A 399 3.33 16.31 -19.07
C SER A 399 1.94 16.15 -18.46
N GLU A 400 0.87 16.32 -19.24
CA GLU A 400 -0.51 16.08 -18.79
C GLU A 400 -0.75 14.63 -18.40
N PHE A 401 -0.22 13.65 -19.15
CA PHE A 401 -0.35 12.24 -18.78
C PHE A 401 0.46 11.88 -17.52
N ARG A 402 1.65 12.47 -17.34
CA ARG A 402 2.42 12.33 -16.09
C ARG A 402 1.68 12.94 -14.90
N MET A 403 1.06 14.10 -15.08
CA MET A 403 0.19 14.70 -14.08
C MET A 403 -1.00 13.80 -13.73
N GLN A 404 -1.62 13.16 -14.73
CA GLN A 404 -2.70 12.19 -14.47
C GLN A 404 -2.19 11.00 -13.65
N PHE A 405 -1.02 10.45 -13.99
CA PHE A 405 -0.39 9.40 -13.18
C PHE A 405 -0.17 9.86 -11.74
N ALA A 406 0.37 11.06 -11.53
CA ALA A 406 0.58 11.66 -10.21
C ALA A 406 -0.72 11.71 -9.38
N LYS A 407 -1.78 12.27 -9.97
CA LYS A 407 -3.09 12.43 -9.33
C LYS A 407 -3.73 11.10 -8.97
N ILE A 408 -3.57 10.08 -9.82
CA ILE A 408 -4.08 8.73 -9.54
C ILE A 408 -3.24 8.07 -8.44
N SER A 409 -1.91 8.20 -8.52
CA SER A 409 -0.96 7.69 -7.52
C SER A 409 -1.25 8.25 -6.14
N ASP A 410 -1.38 9.57 -6.00
CA ASP A 410 -1.69 10.25 -4.73
C ASP A 410 -3.02 9.74 -4.16
N ARG A 411 -4.09 9.73 -4.98
CA ARG A 411 -5.41 9.28 -4.54
C ARG A 411 -5.39 7.82 -4.04
N LEU A 412 -4.74 6.93 -4.78
CA LEU A 412 -4.64 5.51 -4.41
C LEU A 412 -3.74 5.32 -3.19
N SER A 413 -2.64 6.05 -3.08
CA SER A 413 -1.74 6.00 -1.92
C SER A 413 -2.49 6.38 -0.65
N ASN A 414 -3.30 7.43 -0.71
CA ASN A 414 -4.12 7.95 0.38
C ASN A 414 -5.39 7.13 0.72
N LEU A 415 -5.73 6.14 -0.10
CA LEU A 415 -6.89 5.28 0.12
C LEU A 415 -6.59 4.27 1.24
N ASP A 416 -7.51 4.15 2.20
CA ASP A 416 -7.37 3.21 3.31
C ASP A 416 -7.30 1.77 2.78
N GLY A 417 -6.19 1.09 3.05
CA GLY A 417 -5.98 -0.29 2.65
C GLY A 417 -6.99 -1.26 3.28
N SER A 418 -7.63 -0.91 4.40
CA SER A 418 -8.66 -1.71 5.04
C SER A 418 -9.90 -1.91 4.14
N LEU A 419 -10.17 -0.95 3.22
CA LEU A 419 -11.27 -1.03 2.25
C LEU A 419 -11.10 -2.14 1.22
N PHE A 420 -9.88 -2.67 1.08
CA PHE A 420 -9.56 -3.76 0.16
C PHE A 420 -9.78 -5.14 0.77
N ARG A 421 -10.10 -5.21 2.06
CA ARG A 421 -10.20 -6.47 2.80
C ARG A 421 -11.40 -7.29 2.40
N ASP A 422 -11.24 -8.60 2.46
CA ASP A 422 -12.40 -9.47 2.55
C ASP A 422 -13.09 -9.27 3.90
N THR A 423 -14.35 -8.84 3.84
CA THR A 423 -15.20 -8.67 5.03
C THR A 423 -15.97 -9.96 5.36
N GLY A 424 -15.86 -10.99 4.53
CA GLY A 424 -16.31 -12.33 4.86
C GLY A 424 -15.48 -12.88 6.04
N ASP A 425 -16.18 -13.35 7.07
CA ASP A 425 -15.65 -14.10 8.23
C ASP A 425 -15.09 -13.31 9.44
N SER A 426 -15.46 -12.04 9.65
CA SER A 426 -15.26 -11.41 10.97
C SER A 426 -16.53 -11.06 11.77
N TYR A 427 -17.72 -11.38 11.25
CA TYR A 427 -18.99 -11.16 11.96
C TYR A 427 -19.83 -12.43 12.21
N MET A 428 -19.46 -13.61 11.69
CA MET A 428 -20.31 -14.82 11.76
C MET A 428 -19.60 -16.12 12.15
N SER A 429 -18.51 -16.04 12.92
CA SER A 429 -17.98 -17.21 13.64
C SER A 429 -17.43 -16.82 15.01
N GLN A 430 -18.27 -16.20 15.85
CA GLN A 430 -18.20 -16.49 17.27
C GLN A 430 -18.88 -17.84 17.49
N LYS A 431 -18.16 -18.93 17.18
CA LYS A 431 -18.40 -20.17 17.91
C LYS A 431 -18.14 -19.83 19.37
N THR A 432 -19.22 -19.77 20.13
CA THR A 432 -19.21 -19.73 21.59
C THR A 432 -18.59 -21.04 22.05
N GLU A 433 -17.25 -21.10 22.09
CA GLU A 433 -16.58 -22.07 22.94
C GLU A 433 -16.90 -21.65 24.38
N SER A 434 -17.79 -22.42 25.00
CA SER A 434 -18.08 -22.35 26.42
C SER A 434 -16.83 -22.71 27.21
N GLU A 435 -15.92 -21.76 27.39
CA GLU A 435 -14.82 -21.90 28.33
C GLU A 435 -15.40 -21.98 29.74
N LYS A 436 -15.03 -23.07 30.42
CA LYS A 436 -15.39 -23.37 31.81
C LYS A 436 -15.08 -22.16 32.69
N ARG A 437 -16.14 -21.58 33.26
CA ARG A 437 -16.11 -20.50 34.26
C ARG A 437 -15.17 -20.90 35.40
N HIS A 438 -13.96 -20.36 35.40
CA HIS A 438 -13.16 -20.28 36.61
C HIS A 438 -13.65 -19.08 37.41
N SER A 439 -14.34 -19.36 38.51
CA SER A 439 -14.79 -18.38 39.49
C SER A 439 -13.58 -17.70 40.12
N GLY A 440 -13.29 -16.45 39.71
CA GLY A 440 -12.29 -15.60 40.35
C GLY A 440 -11.54 -14.60 39.45
N ALA A 441 -11.59 -14.73 38.12
CA ALA A 441 -10.91 -13.79 37.22
C ALA A 441 -11.85 -12.66 36.77
N LEU A 442 -11.38 -11.40 36.87
CA LEU A 442 -12.06 -10.23 36.28
C LEU A 442 -12.42 -10.52 34.81
N GLN A 443 -13.69 -10.36 34.46
CA GLN A 443 -14.16 -10.44 33.08
C GLN A 443 -13.36 -9.43 32.24
N PRO A 444 -12.67 -9.85 31.17
CA PRO A 444 -11.87 -8.94 30.37
C PRO A 444 -12.78 -7.89 29.72
N CYS A 445 -12.37 -6.62 29.76
CA CYS A 445 -13.11 -5.51 29.15
C CYS A 445 -13.49 -5.85 27.69
N PRO A 446 -14.77 -5.80 27.29
CA PRO A 446 -15.20 -6.14 25.93
C PRO A 446 -14.46 -5.34 24.84
N LEU A 447 -14.15 -4.07 25.11
CA LEU A 447 -13.36 -3.23 24.20
C LEU A 447 -11.94 -3.78 24.01
N LEU A 448 -11.29 -4.28 25.07
CA LEU A 448 -9.98 -4.92 24.97
C LEU A 448 -10.03 -6.26 24.25
N GLN A 449 -11.12 -7.03 24.41
CA GLN A 449 -11.33 -8.27 23.66
C GLN A 449 -11.50 -7.99 22.16
N MET A 450 -12.29 -6.97 21.81
CA MET A 450 -12.45 -6.51 20.42
C MET A 450 -11.10 -6.08 19.84
N GLU A 451 -10.34 -5.25 20.54
CA GLU A 451 -9.01 -4.81 20.11
C GLU A 451 -8.02 -5.96 19.91
N LYS A 452 -8.04 -6.95 20.82
CA LYS A 452 -7.22 -8.16 20.71
C LYS A 452 -7.58 -9.01 19.48
N SER A 453 -8.82 -8.95 19.02
CA SER A 453 -9.28 -9.68 17.83
C SER A 453 -8.86 -9.03 16.50
N LEU A 454 -8.44 -7.75 16.53
CA LEU A 454 -8.06 -7.02 15.32
C LEU A 454 -6.78 -7.58 14.69
N ARG A 455 -6.91 -8.03 13.44
CA ARG A 455 -5.78 -8.46 12.61
C ARG A 455 -5.31 -7.31 11.74
N ARG A 456 -4.34 -6.57 12.28
CA ARG A 456 -3.72 -5.41 11.64
C ARG A 456 -2.89 -5.81 10.43
N ARG A 457 -2.89 -4.95 9.42
CA ARG A 457 -2.00 -5.11 8.26
C ARG A 457 -0.58 -4.73 8.68
N ILE A 458 0.39 -5.57 8.34
CA ILE A 458 1.79 -5.39 8.72
C ILE A 458 2.66 -5.46 7.47
N PHE A 459 3.58 -4.51 7.30
CA PHE A 459 4.57 -4.51 6.23
C PHE A 459 5.99 -4.45 6.82
N PRO A 460 6.61 -5.61 7.11
CA PRO A 460 7.94 -5.64 7.68
C PRO A 460 9.00 -5.35 6.61
N TYR A 461 10.16 -4.83 7.05
CA TYR A 461 11.30 -4.50 6.20
C TYR A 461 10.96 -3.47 5.12
N PHE A 462 10.09 -2.52 5.45
CA PHE A 462 9.75 -1.39 4.59
C PHE A 462 10.97 -0.48 4.33
N PHE A 463 11.83 -0.37 5.34
CA PHE A 463 13.14 0.26 5.25
C PHE A 463 14.22 -0.68 5.82
N GLY A 464 15.44 -0.51 5.32
CA GLY A 464 16.60 -1.32 5.67
C GLY A 464 17.00 -2.25 4.53
N THR A 465 18.29 -2.56 4.46
CA THR A 465 18.85 -3.55 3.54
C THR A 465 19.48 -4.65 4.36
N LYS A 466 19.28 -5.92 3.96
CA LYS A 466 19.83 -7.04 4.72
C LYS A 466 21.35 -7.08 4.50
N THR A 467 22.10 -6.66 5.51
CA THR A 467 23.54 -6.90 5.59
C THR A 467 23.83 -8.17 6.42
N LYS A 468 25.07 -8.69 6.33
CA LYS A 468 25.51 -9.78 7.20
C LYS A 468 25.23 -9.40 8.66
N ARG A 469 24.70 -10.34 9.46
CA ARG A 469 24.48 -10.15 10.90
C ARG A 469 25.73 -9.53 11.54
N SER A 470 25.65 -8.27 11.91
CA SER A 470 26.70 -7.56 12.62
C SER A 470 26.21 -7.27 14.04
N GLY A 471 26.48 -8.19 14.97
CA GLY A 471 26.30 -7.96 16.39
C GLY A 471 25.36 -8.92 17.12
N LYS A 472 25.39 -8.82 18.45
CA LYS A 472 24.63 -9.68 19.38
C LYS A 472 23.31 -9.08 19.87
N VAL A 473 23.13 -7.76 19.78
CA VAL A 473 22.00 -7.02 20.37
C VAL A 473 21.34 -6.12 19.32
N THR A 474 20.01 -6.18 19.23
CA THR A 474 19.19 -5.27 18.40
C THR A 474 18.40 -4.34 19.31
N LEU A 475 18.44 -3.03 19.08
CA LEU A 475 17.51 -2.09 19.72
C LEU A 475 16.13 -2.29 19.13
N VAL A 476 15.15 -2.54 19.98
CA VAL A 476 13.76 -2.80 19.61
C VAL A 476 12.91 -1.69 20.16
N SER A 477 12.18 -1.00 19.30
CA SER A 477 11.28 0.07 19.73
C SER A 477 10.08 0.22 18.80
N GLN A 478 9.18 1.11 19.19
CA GLN A 478 7.97 1.41 18.44
C GLN A 478 7.65 2.89 18.51
N LEU A 479 7.10 3.44 17.44
CA LEU A 479 6.82 4.87 17.32
C LEU A 479 5.59 5.16 16.45
N THR A 480 5.08 6.38 16.60
CA THR A 480 4.12 7.05 15.73
C THR A 480 4.82 8.15 14.93
N LEU A 481 4.16 8.72 13.91
CA LEU A 481 4.79 9.73 13.06
C LEU A 481 5.20 11.01 13.79
N ASP A 482 4.49 11.41 14.85
CA ASP A 482 4.83 12.60 15.64
C ASP A 482 6.18 12.48 16.37
N ARG A 483 6.76 11.27 16.42
CA ARG A 483 8.10 11.00 16.98
C ARG A 483 9.20 10.83 15.93
N LEU A 484 8.90 10.94 14.63
CA LEU A 484 9.90 10.75 13.57
C LEU A 484 11.11 11.69 13.69
N HIS A 485 10.91 12.90 14.17
CA HIS A 485 11.98 13.89 14.37
C HIS A 485 13.12 13.41 15.29
N ARG A 486 12.87 12.40 16.13
CA ARG A 486 13.87 11.82 17.06
C ARG A 486 14.60 10.61 16.50
N LEU A 487 14.21 10.11 15.33
CA LEU A 487 14.75 8.86 14.80
C LEU A 487 16.26 8.97 14.55
N GLU A 488 16.73 10.06 13.94
CA GLU A 488 18.16 10.28 13.73
C GLU A 488 18.94 10.44 15.03
N GLU A 489 18.38 11.14 16.02
CA GLU A 489 18.99 11.33 17.35
C GLU A 489 19.22 9.98 18.06
N ILE A 490 18.19 9.15 18.13
CA ILE A 490 18.26 7.83 18.77
C ILE A 490 19.18 6.90 17.98
N SER A 491 19.09 6.93 16.65
CA SER A 491 19.92 6.12 15.76
C SER A 491 21.39 6.54 15.80
N GLY A 492 21.68 7.83 16.01
CA GLY A 492 23.04 8.35 16.21
C GLY A 492 23.65 7.92 17.53
N SER A 493 22.82 7.72 18.55
CA SER A 493 23.27 7.26 19.88
C SER A 493 23.34 5.74 20.02
N TRP A 494 22.89 4.98 19.01
CA TRP A 494 22.94 3.52 18.96
C TRP A 494 23.60 3.00 17.68
N GLU A 495 24.86 2.60 17.78
CA GLU A 495 25.65 2.12 16.64
C GLU A 495 25.16 0.77 16.09
N GLY A 496 24.46 -0.03 16.91
CA GLY A 496 24.05 -1.39 16.58
C GLY A 496 22.80 -1.51 15.69
N PRO A 497 22.37 -2.75 15.40
CA PRO A 497 21.12 -3.03 14.70
C PRO A 497 19.90 -2.45 15.42
N MET A 498 18.91 -1.99 14.66
CA MET A 498 17.62 -1.50 15.16
C MET A 498 16.47 -2.20 14.44
N SER A 499 15.42 -2.55 15.16
CA SER A 499 14.13 -2.98 14.62
C SER A 499 13.02 -2.11 15.22
N LEU A 500 12.35 -1.37 14.35
CA LEU A 500 11.41 -0.32 14.73
C LEU A 500 10.04 -0.60 14.12
N ALA A 501 9.01 -0.69 14.95
CA ALA A 501 7.62 -0.75 14.48
C ALA A 501 7.01 0.65 14.43
N VAL A 502 6.60 1.10 13.24
CA VAL A 502 5.92 2.39 13.07
C VAL A 502 4.42 2.15 12.95
N TYR A 503 3.63 2.87 13.76
CA TYR A 503 2.17 2.87 13.69
C TYR A 503 1.67 4.05 12.87
N LEU A 504 0.93 3.79 11.78
CA LEU A 504 0.53 4.83 10.82
C LEU A 504 -0.70 4.46 9.98
N THR A 505 -1.30 5.47 9.35
CA THR A 505 -2.31 5.33 8.29
C THR A 505 -1.67 5.24 6.89
N ASP A 506 -2.43 4.81 5.87
CA ASP A 506 -1.95 4.84 4.48
C ASP A 506 -1.54 6.24 3.99
N ARG A 507 -2.17 7.30 4.51
CA ARG A 507 -1.85 8.69 4.14
C ARG A 507 -0.52 9.14 4.69
N GLU A 508 -0.25 8.77 5.94
CA GLU A 508 1.00 9.08 6.62
C GLU A 508 2.21 8.32 6.05
N LEU A 509 1.97 7.21 5.32
CA LEU A 509 3.03 6.44 4.67
C LEU A 509 3.84 7.28 3.68
N THR A 510 3.18 8.20 2.96
CA THR A 510 3.86 9.11 2.03
C THR A 510 4.87 9.99 2.77
N VAL A 511 4.44 10.59 3.88
CA VAL A 511 5.30 11.44 4.74
C VAL A 511 6.49 10.65 5.29
N LEU A 512 6.27 9.42 5.77
CA LEU A 512 7.35 8.55 6.23
C LEU A 512 8.34 8.23 5.09
N THR A 513 7.83 7.95 3.89
CA THR A 513 8.68 7.62 2.74
C THR A 513 9.58 8.78 2.36
N GLU A 514 9.03 10.00 2.28
CA GLU A 514 9.77 11.23 1.99
C GLU A 514 10.83 11.53 3.06
N TYR A 515 10.50 11.35 4.33
CA TYR A 515 11.45 11.52 5.43
C TYR A 515 12.62 10.54 5.31
N LEU A 516 12.35 9.26 5.05
CA LEU A 516 13.40 8.23 4.90
C LEU A 516 14.26 8.43 3.66
N ASP A 517 13.66 8.89 2.55
CA ASP A 517 14.39 9.12 1.30
C ASP A 517 15.21 10.42 1.31
N SER A 518 14.84 11.41 2.15
CA SER A 518 15.59 12.66 2.32
C SER A 518 16.74 12.57 3.34
N SER A 519 16.70 11.61 4.26
CA SER A 519 17.74 11.44 5.28
C SER A 519 18.98 10.71 4.72
N SER A 520 20.04 11.47 4.46
CA SER A 520 21.35 10.91 4.08
C SER A 520 21.96 10.06 5.21
N PHE A 521 21.72 10.44 6.47
CA PHE A 521 22.19 9.70 7.64
C PHE A 521 21.56 8.29 7.70
N LEU A 522 20.24 8.19 7.59
CA LEU A 522 19.55 6.90 7.63
C LEU A 522 19.88 6.05 6.39
N ALA A 523 20.03 6.68 5.22
CA ALA A 523 20.42 5.98 3.99
C ALA A 523 21.80 5.30 4.08
N LEU A 524 22.74 5.87 4.85
CA LEU A 524 24.05 5.28 5.10
C LEU A 524 24.02 4.10 6.10
N ARG A 525 22.95 3.98 6.89
CA ARG A 525 22.80 2.95 7.93
C ARG A 525 22.13 1.70 7.37
N SER A 526 22.88 0.61 7.27
CA SER A 526 22.42 -0.67 6.70
C SER A 526 21.92 -1.68 7.73
N ASN A 527 21.75 -1.26 8.98
CA ASN A 527 21.36 -2.09 10.12
C ASN A 527 20.12 -1.55 10.85
N ILE A 528 19.40 -0.59 10.26
CA ILE A 528 18.12 -0.08 10.77
C ILE A 528 16.99 -0.66 9.93
N TYR A 529 16.06 -1.34 10.59
CA TYR A 529 14.88 -1.92 9.96
C TYR A 529 13.62 -1.25 10.47
N ILE A 530 12.76 -0.83 9.54
CA ILE A 530 11.45 -0.27 9.86
C ILE A 530 10.35 -1.22 9.37
N HIS A 531 9.42 -1.52 10.26
CA HIS A 531 8.27 -2.38 10.04
C HIS A 531 7.00 -1.55 10.23
N LEU A 532 6.11 -1.57 9.25
CA LEU A 532 4.88 -0.78 9.32
C LEU A 532 3.77 -1.62 9.94
N VAL A 533 3.01 -1.02 10.85
CA VAL A 533 1.76 -1.56 11.36
C VAL A 533 0.68 -0.54 11.08
N PHE A 534 -0.26 -0.90 10.20
CA PHE A 534 -1.30 0.03 9.78
C PHE A 534 -2.37 0.20 10.86
N GLN A 535 -2.79 1.46 11.01
CA GLN A 535 -3.76 1.88 12.01
C GLN A 535 -5.12 1.23 11.80
N GLU A 536 -5.60 0.54 12.83
CA GLU A 536 -6.92 -0.07 12.90
C GLU A 536 -7.38 -0.12 14.36
N GLY A 537 -8.69 0.01 14.56
CA GLY A 537 -9.27 0.12 15.88
C GLY A 537 -9.20 1.54 16.44
N SER A 538 -9.62 1.68 17.69
CA SER A 538 -9.69 2.98 18.38
C SER A 538 -8.56 3.18 19.37
N TYR A 539 -7.81 2.13 19.69
CA TYR A 539 -6.76 2.15 20.71
C TYR A 539 -5.37 1.99 20.11
N PHE A 540 -4.37 2.54 20.82
CA PHE A 540 -2.97 2.40 20.48
C PHE A 540 -2.46 0.99 20.84
N PRO A 541 -2.05 0.15 19.87
CA PRO A 541 -1.80 -1.27 20.11
C PRO A 541 -0.34 -1.54 20.52
N ILE A 542 0.09 -0.99 21.65
CA ILE A 542 1.49 -1.03 22.11
C ILE A 542 2.13 -2.43 22.05
N ASN A 543 1.38 -3.46 22.46
CA ASN A 543 1.88 -4.85 22.46
C ASN A 543 2.05 -5.39 21.04
N THR A 544 1.13 -5.09 20.12
CA THR A 544 1.24 -5.50 18.72
C THR A 544 2.47 -4.87 18.08
N LEU A 545 2.73 -3.59 18.36
CA LEU A 545 3.89 -2.87 17.84
C LEU A 545 5.20 -3.44 18.37
N ARG A 546 5.31 -3.62 19.70
CA ARG A 546 6.48 -4.24 20.33
C ARG A 546 6.74 -5.65 19.80
N ASN A 547 5.69 -6.48 19.70
CA ASN A 547 5.82 -7.84 19.17
C ASN A 547 6.24 -7.85 17.70
N THR A 548 5.75 -6.90 16.89
CA THR A 548 6.18 -6.77 15.49
C THR A 548 7.67 -6.45 15.42
N ALA A 549 8.14 -5.45 16.17
CA ALA A 549 9.57 -5.10 16.19
C ALA A 549 10.43 -6.26 16.76
N LEU A 550 9.94 -6.99 17.77
CA LEU A 550 10.62 -8.17 18.31
C LEU A 550 10.72 -9.32 17.29
N GLU A 551 9.64 -9.60 16.56
CA GLU A 551 9.57 -10.70 15.59
C GLU A 551 10.59 -10.55 14.46
N TYR A 552 10.89 -9.31 14.07
CA TYR A 552 11.81 -9.00 12.98
C TYR A 552 13.17 -8.48 13.44
N ALA A 553 13.49 -8.58 14.74
CA ALA A 553 14.84 -8.37 15.25
C ALA A 553 15.74 -9.55 14.87
N ASP A 554 16.93 -9.26 14.33
CA ASP A 554 17.78 -10.26 13.68
C ASP A 554 18.95 -10.78 14.55
N THR A 555 18.95 -10.48 15.86
CA THR A 555 20.02 -10.83 16.82
C THR A 555 19.55 -11.75 17.95
N GLU A 556 20.51 -12.34 18.67
CA GLU A 556 20.25 -13.25 19.81
C GLU A 556 19.59 -12.52 20.99
N PHE A 557 20.09 -11.33 21.31
CA PHE A 557 19.58 -10.47 22.39
C PHE A 557 18.86 -9.26 21.80
N VAL A 558 17.89 -8.73 22.55
CA VAL A 558 17.11 -7.53 22.17
C VAL A 558 17.16 -6.51 23.29
N PHE A 559 17.36 -5.25 22.92
CA PHE A 559 17.34 -4.09 23.81
C PHE A 559 16.02 -3.33 23.59
N ILE A 560 14.97 -3.71 24.33
CA ILE A 560 13.66 -3.09 24.18
C ILE A 560 13.64 -1.75 24.92
N ILE A 561 13.32 -0.67 24.21
CA ILE A 561 13.31 0.69 24.76
C ILE A 561 12.07 1.43 24.27
N ASP A 562 11.47 2.26 25.12
CA ASP A 562 10.45 3.20 24.65
C ASP A 562 11.12 4.28 23.81
N PHE A 563 10.51 4.65 22.69
CA PHE A 563 11.14 5.55 21.70
C PHE A 563 11.41 6.96 22.24
N ASP A 564 10.87 7.30 23.42
CA ASP A 564 11.17 8.57 24.04
C ASP A 564 12.51 8.62 24.79
N PHE A 565 13.17 7.47 24.98
CA PHE A 565 14.50 7.39 25.58
C PHE A 565 15.61 7.43 24.54
N ILE A 566 16.72 8.04 24.94
CA ILE A 566 17.96 8.06 24.15
C ILE A 566 18.95 7.17 24.87
N PRO A 567 19.46 6.10 24.23
CA PRO A 567 20.55 5.31 24.80
C PRO A 567 21.79 6.21 24.87
N ASN A 568 22.53 6.20 25.97
CA ASN A 568 23.80 6.92 26.03
C ASN A 568 24.82 6.32 25.02
N PRO A 569 25.58 7.16 24.29
CA PRO A 569 26.62 6.71 23.38
C PRO A 569 27.53 5.62 23.97
N GLY A 570 27.87 4.62 23.15
CA GLY A 570 28.77 3.51 23.54
C GLY A 570 28.10 2.31 24.24
N LEU A 571 26.82 2.37 24.62
CA LEU A 571 26.15 1.22 25.27
C LEU A 571 26.09 -0.03 24.42
N TYR A 572 25.89 0.13 23.12
CA TYR A 572 25.87 -1.02 22.24
C TYR A 572 27.18 -1.83 22.35
N SER A 573 28.33 -1.15 22.27
CA SER A 573 29.66 -1.73 22.39
C SER A 573 29.89 -2.35 23.76
N TYR A 574 29.42 -1.69 24.83
CA TYR A 574 29.45 -2.23 26.18
C TYR A 574 28.64 -3.54 26.30
N LEU A 575 27.40 -3.56 25.80
CA LEU A 575 26.54 -4.74 25.84
C LEU A 575 27.15 -5.89 25.03
N GLN A 576 27.76 -5.60 23.89
CA GLN A 576 28.47 -6.62 23.11
C GLN A 576 29.62 -7.27 23.89
N ALA A 577 30.43 -6.46 24.58
CA ALA A 577 31.55 -6.95 25.38
C ALA A 577 31.06 -7.79 26.57
N MET A 578 30.08 -7.28 27.32
CA MET A 578 29.50 -7.97 28.47
C MET A 578 28.88 -9.31 28.08
N LEU A 579 28.05 -9.34 27.03
CA LEU A 579 27.41 -10.56 26.53
C LEU A 579 28.39 -11.53 25.86
N THR A 580 29.65 -11.14 25.62
CA THR A 580 30.70 -12.05 25.16
C THR A 580 31.43 -12.71 26.33
N ALA A 581 31.56 -12.01 27.45
CA ALA A 581 32.19 -12.53 28.65
C ALA A 581 31.28 -13.49 29.46
N GLU A 582 29.96 -13.31 29.44
CA GLU A 582 29.01 -14.01 30.33
C GLU A 582 28.21 -15.16 29.67
N TYR A 583 28.72 -15.79 28.60
CA TYR A 583 27.96 -16.69 27.69
C TYR A 583 27.33 -17.97 28.30
N ASN A 584 27.37 -18.16 29.62
CA ASN A 584 26.97 -19.40 30.30
C ASN A 584 25.77 -19.30 31.26
N VAL A 585 25.02 -18.19 31.28
CA VAL A 585 23.86 -18.07 32.19
C VAL A 585 22.52 -18.25 31.45
N VAL A 586 21.81 -19.34 31.77
CA VAL A 586 20.50 -19.65 31.17
C VAL A 586 19.41 -18.85 31.88
N LYS A 587 18.69 -17.99 31.14
CA LYS A 587 17.52 -17.15 31.57
C LYS A 587 17.81 -15.95 32.49
N VAL A 588 18.82 -15.13 32.16
CA VAL A 588 19.01 -13.81 32.78
C VAL A 588 18.38 -12.71 31.92
N ALA A 589 17.73 -11.75 32.56
CA ALA A 589 17.36 -10.47 31.96
C ALA A 589 18.13 -9.37 32.68
N TYR A 590 18.89 -8.57 31.95
CA TYR A 590 19.53 -7.41 32.55
C TYR A 590 18.52 -6.27 32.54
N ILE A 591 18.35 -5.63 33.69
CA ILE A 591 17.67 -4.34 33.77
C ILE A 591 18.78 -3.31 33.75
N ILE A 592 18.53 -2.23 33.03
CA ILE A 592 19.44 -1.11 33.12
C ILE A 592 18.61 0.13 33.53
N PRO A 593 19.16 1.07 34.32
CA PRO A 593 18.42 2.24 34.80
C PRO A 593 18.17 3.36 33.81
N ALA A 594 17.03 4.00 34.02
CA ALA A 594 16.58 5.15 33.28
C ALA A 594 16.57 6.42 34.15
N PHE A 595 16.98 7.54 33.56
CA PHE A 595 17.03 8.85 34.20
C PHE A 595 16.30 9.88 33.35
N GLU A 596 15.80 10.93 33.97
CA GLU A 596 15.15 12.06 33.30
C GLU A 596 15.69 13.41 33.79
N THR A 597 15.62 14.39 32.90
CA THR A 597 15.91 15.80 33.18
C THR A 597 14.88 16.65 32.47
N PHE A 598 14.51 17.78 33.08
CA PHE A 598 13.70 18.82 32.43
C PHE A 598 14.56 19.99 31.92
N ASN A 599 15.87 19.95 32.17
CA ASN A 599 16.80 20.94 31.66
C ASN A 599 17.21 20.57 30.23
N THR A 600 16.66 21.29 29.26
CA THR A 600 16.90 21.09 27.82
C THR A 600 18.27 21.57 27.34
N GLN A 601 19.03 22.28 28.19
CA GLN A 601 20.38 22.75 27.88
C GLN A 601 21.48 21.84 28.44
N LEU A 602 21.10 20.80 29.19
CA LEU A 602 22.07 19.86 29.76
C LEU A 602 22.55 18.90 28.66
N GLY A 603 23.85 18.87 28.39
CA GLY A 603 24.46 17.83 27.56
C GLY A 603 24.33 16.44 28.21
N PHE A 604 24.26 15.38 27.40
CA PHE A 604 24.18 14.02 27.94
C PHE A 604 25.42 13.70 28.78
N PRO A 605 25.25 13.14 30.00
CA PRO A 605 26.39 12.77 30.81
C PRO A 605 27.12 11.58 30.18
N GLU A 606 28.35 11.80 29.72
CA GLU A 606 29.18 10.78 29.06
C GLU A 606 29.68 9.71 30.05
N THR A 607 29.86 10.06 31.33
CA THR A 607 30.35 9.15 32.37
C THR A 607 29.39 9.01 33.54
N LYS A 608 29.46 7.87 34.24
CA LYS A 608 28.67 7.63 35.46
C LYS A 608 28.98 8.67 36.53
N GLU A 609 30.24 9.08 36.67
CA GLU A 609 30.65 10.12 37.61
C GLU A 609 29.99 11.46 37.32
N HIS A 610 29.94 11.87 36.04
CA HIS A 610 29.26 13.09 35.63
C HIS A 610 27.75 12.99 35.92
N LEU A 611 27.13 11.85 35.61
CA LEU A 611 25.72 11.61 35.93
C LEU A 611 25.45 11.71 37.44
N LEU A 612 26.29 11.08 38.29
CA LEU A 612 26.15 11.17 39.75
C LEU A 612 26.27 12.61 40.27
N LYS A 613 27.17 13.41 39.70
CA LYS A 613 27.26 14.85 40.02
C LYS A 613 25.96 15.58 39.67
N THR A 614 25.40 15.34 38.48
CA THR A 614 24.13 15.97 38.07
C THR A 614 22.89 15.48 38.84
N ILE A 615 22.94 14.26 39.38
CA ILE A 615 21.93 13.74 40.32
C ILE A 615 22.07 14.46 41.67
N SER A 616 23.29 14.62 42.17
CA SER A 616 23.55 15.30 43.44
C SER A 616 23.15 16.78 43.41
N SER A 617 23.24 17.43 42.25
CA SER A 617 22.77 18.81 42.04
C SER A 617 21.25 18.90 41.84
N GLY A 618 20.52 17.79 41.83
CA GLY A 618 19.07 17.72 41.61
C GLY A 618 18.64 18.03 40.17
N THR A 619 19.58 18.12 39.22
CA THR A 619 19.29 18.40 37.81
C THR A 619 18.76 17.17 37.07
N VAL A 620 19.30 16.00 37.40
CA VAL A 620 18.88 14.70 36.86
C VAL A 620 18.28 13.87 37.99
N LYS A 621 17.26 13.07 37.69
CA LYS A 621 16.66 12.14 38.66
C LYS A 621 16.26 10.82 38.01
N PRO A 622 16.02 9.75 38.78
CA PRO A 622 15.47 8.51 38.24
C PRO A 622 14.14 8.76 37.51
N PHE A 623 13.96 8.11 36.36
CA PHE A 623 12.81 8.34 35.47
C PHE A 623 11.48 8.11 36.19
N ARG A 624 10.56 9.08 36.09
CA ARG A 624 9.20 9.06 36.65
C ARG A 624 9.11 8.69 38.14
N ILE A 625 10.19 8.87 38.91
CA ILE A 625 10.23 8.48 40.33
C ILE A 625 9.17 9.21 41.18
N ASP A 626 8.82 10.44 40.77
CA ASP A 626 7.83 11.28 41.45
C ASP A 626 6.39 11.01 40.98
N VAL A 627 6.21 10.31 39.85
CA VAL A 627 4.88 10.06 39.25
C VAL A 627 4.42 8.63 39.52
N TRP A 628 5.29 7.65 39.29
CA TRP A 628 4.97 6.23 39.47
C TRP A 628 6.18 5.44 39.97
N LYS A 629 6.55 5.69 41.23
CA LYS A 629 7.65 5.00 41.90
C LYS A 629 7.57 3.47 41.75
N ALA A 630 6.39 2.88 41.95
CA ALA A 630 6.19 1.43 41.87
C ALA A 630 6.52 0.83 40.48
N GLY A 631 6.38 1.58 39.39
CA GLY A 631 6.74 1.14 38.03
C GLY A 631 8.25 0.99 37.80
N HIS A 632 9.06 1.60 38.67
CA HIS A 632 10.52 1.64 38.55
C HIS A 632 11.27 1.06 39.77
N MET A 633 10.53 0.53 40.76
CA MET A 633 11.07 -0.05 42.00
C MET A 633 11.85 -1.34 41.82
N ALA A 634 11.80 -1.96 40.64
CA ALA A 634 12.67 -3.09 40.30
C ALA A 634 14.16 -2.69 40.32
N THR A 635 14.49 -1.42 40.04
CA THR A 635 15.88 -0.95 40.09
C THR A 635 16.21 -0.37 41.46
N ASN A 636 17.22 -0.94 42.14
CA ASN A 636 17.74 -0.39 43.38
C ASN A 636 18.75 0.73 43.10
N TYR A 637 18.24 1.95 42.84
CA TYR A 637 19.07 3.10 42.49
C TYR A 637 20.16 3.42 43.53
N SER A 638 19.87 3.27 44.83
CA SER A 638 20.86 3.50 45.89
C SER A 638 22.06 2.55 45.79
N ARG A 639 21.81 1.27 45.46
CA ARG A 639 22.88 0.30 45.20
C ARG A 639 23.58 0.58 43.87
N TRP A 640 22.82 0.98 42.84
CA TRP A 640 23.35 1.31 41.53
C TRP A 640 24.36 2.47 41.57
N TYR A 641 24.10 3.51 42.37
CA TYR A 641 24.98 4.66 42.49
C TYR A 641 26.40 4.27 42.93
N THR A 642 26.54 3.25 43.77
CA THR A 642 27.81 2.86 44.39
C THR A 642 28.50 1.65 43.75
N THR A 643 27.84 0.92 42.85
CA THR A 643 28.39 -0.30 42.22
C THR A 643 28.72 -0.12 40.75
N ASP A 644 29.86 -0.66 40.31
CA ASP A 644 30.26 -0.72 38.90
C ASP A 644 30.10 -2.12 38.30
N LYS A 645 29.56 -3.06 39.09
CA LYS A 645 29.23 -4.42 38.66
C LYS A 645 27.71 -4.61 38.59
N PRO A 646 27.21 -5.43 37.65
CA PRO A 646 25.83 -5.89 37.63
C PRO A 646 25.44 -6.51 38.98
N TYR A 647 24.17 -6.35 39.37
CA TYR A 647 23.65 -6.90 40.62
C TYR A 647 22.22 -7.40 40.44
N GLU A 648 21.85 -8.41 41.22
CA GLU A 648 20.50 -8.96 41.22
C GLU A 648 19.51 -8.04 41.94
N VAL A 649 18.30 -7.93 41.38
CA VAL A 649 17.19 -7.16 41.94
C VAL A 649 16.07 -8.10 42.40
N LEU A 650 15.50 -7.84 43.58
CA LEU A 650 14.42 -8.63 44.18
C LEU A 650 13.08 -7.94 43.93
N GLY A 651 12.10 -8.64 43.35
CA GLY A 651 10.69 -8.20 43.27
C GLY A 651 10.17 -7.94 41.85
N PHE A 652 9.50 -8.95 41.27
CA PHE A 652 8.78 -8.87 39.99
C PHE A 652 7.29 -9.21 40.19
N GLN A 653 6.52 -8.41 40.94
CA GLN A 653 5.07 -8.68 41.16
C GLN A 653 4.11 -7.81 40.32
N HIS A 654 4.58 -6.71 39.70
CA HIS A 654 3.72 -5.78 38.95
C HIS A 654 4.04 -5.67 37.45
N TYR A 655 4.84 -6.58 36.91
CA TYR A 655 4.97 -6.76 35.46
C TYR A 655 3.91 -7.77 35.00
N SER A 656 3.01 -7.38 34.10
CA SER A 656 1.86 -8.21 33.70
C SER A 656 2.29 -9.61 33.19
N PRO A 657 1.84 -10.74 33.79
CA PRO A 657 2.35 -12.08 33.50
C PRO A 657 1.79 -12.76 32.24
N SER A 658 1.09 -12.04 31.36
CA SER A 658 0.41 -12.63 30.19
C SER A 658 1.26 -12.69 28.91
N HIS A 659 2.52 -12.27 28.96
CA HIS A 659 3.34 -12.01 27.79
C HIS A 659 4.47 -13.03 27.68
N GLN A 660 4.51 -13.78 26.58
CA GLN A 660 5.62 -14.66 26.25
C GLN A 660 6.94 -13.90 26.36
N PHE A 661 7.77 -14.36 27.27
CA PHE A 661 9.02 -13.76 27.71
C PHE A 661 10.05 -13.61 26.58
N ARG A 662 10.44 -12.37 26.26
CA ARG A 662 11.81 -11.91 25.93
C ARG A 662 11.93 -10.43 26.34
N PHE A 663 12.89 -10.14 27.22
CA PHE A 663 12.84 -9.01 28.15
C PHE A 663 13.55 -7.72 27.69
N THR A 664 13.17 -6.64 28.37
CA THR A 664 13.57 -5.23 28.26
C THR A 664 14.91 -4.93 28.93
N LEU A 665 15.70 -4.02 28.32
CA LEU A 665 16.98 -3.50 28.80
C LEU A 665 16.94 -1.95 28.65
N THR A 666 17.45 -1.13 29.58
CA THR A 666 17.62 0.35 29.40
C THR A 666 18.79 1.04 30.17
N PHE A 667 20.02 1.18 29.63
CA PHE A 667 21.27 1.86 30.15
C PHE A 667 22.04 1.65 31.52
N GLN A 668 23.37 1.34 31.49
CA GLN A 668 24.40 1.73 32.51
C GLN A 668 25.78 1.86 31.82
N GLY A 669 26.59 2.83 32.30
CA GLY A 669 27.81 3.36 31.69
C GLY A 669 29.05 2.45 31.64
N SER A 670 29.97 2.87 30.76
CA SER A 670 31.25 2.23 30.42
C SER A 670 32.20 2.14 31.62
N PRO A 671 33.04 1.09 31.71
CA PRO A 671 34.18 1.06 32.60
C PRO A 671 35.33 1.87 31.99
N VAL A 672 35.89 2.79 32.79
CA VAL A 672 37.34 2.97 32.91
C VAL A 672 37.66 2.82 34.38
#